data_AF-D7FWD7-F1
#
_entry.id   AF-D7FWD7-F1
#
_cell.length_a   1.000
_cell.length_b   1.000
_cell.length_c   1.000
_cell.angle_alpha   90.00
_cell.angle_beta   90.00
_cell.angle_gamma   90.00
#
_symmetry.space_group_name_H-M   'P 1'
#
loop_
_entity.id
_entity.type
_entity.pdbx_description
1 polymer ?
#
loop_
_entity_poly.entity_id
_entity_poly.type
_entity_poly.pdbx_seq_one_letter_code
_entity_poly.pdbx_strand_id
1 'polypeptide(L)'
;MSILHRFAPVLIREGAIRGSFSNFTVDDAVRFTNNTSVKNGGAINSWFSEFTFRGDPVFDNNAAAGDGGGISAYQTNLTILDGLAFVNNSAGGYGGAFDASVCVIIIDGDATFHGNLAEDGGAIFLYQAVAHLRGGSFSENSAIQSGGAMSISQPTEVTLYGVLFVSNTADIGGAIALTSTGEEPTQFEACTFVSNSAVDGGALYMSTNEGMEVVRNCTFYGNHAEISGGTIFHTGYLGMIETVFASNEAGQDGTAVFSIGVVQQALNVTFASNTLNCPLGEYAYDKEAEDDSCRFELACARCSADCDAIPSSVTMADSTIPVCLELMEGTKASSSGTTVATLDLQEGYYRTSAESQVVVECYLTGACAGGTDPENYCADGYEGPYCSVCADGYAPGTAYQCHECSGTSMGSAVGLAAAVVAVVLLVVAVVATDLVRVVDGDRSIKDARTLKGRLSRFQAFVVNAFPLTTVKIVVVAWQIITQFGAIAGFVYPEEYQDFLNVLTPVNLDIGFILSYSCFVTTDFFDRLLIATIGPVVVLALLALTFVVGRKRNINSEAAVRALDLRHAKDLQKADRDRLPNLQPLGDLWEAYKPSRYYYEIIEYVRRIMLTGVAVFVLPGSSAQIAVVLLLAVVFLFISESLSPFAKKIDMALYRWGNGVILASMYVALLLKVNVSEEGSETLSAFVVVLILANVFMVITVVVQSFLLVREWRSSTVSEREPVDPRSKSSGWLEDAEEGGEEAGTGGEWEGGCFQSILSSKQDAAGQNVSASNGVPSALLL
;
A
#
# COMPACT_ATOMS: atom_id res chain seq x y z
N MET A 1 34.23 72.69 -2.16
CA MET A 1 34.12 73.68 -1.04
C MET A 1 34.89 73.08 0.12
N SER A 2 35.79 73.79 0.81
CA SER A 2 36.62 73.18 1.87
C SER A 2 35.75 72.79 3.08
N ILE A 3 35.55 71.49 3.31
CA ILE A 3 34.67 70.97 4.36
C ILE A 3 35.45 70.76 5.67
N LEU A 4 34.81 71.08 6.80
CA LEU A 4 35.43 71.01 8.11
C LEU A 4 35.76 69.56 8.52
N HIS A 5 36.92 69.38 9.15
CA HIS A 5 37.24 68.15 9.86
C HIS A 5 36.24 67.92 11.03
N ARG A 6 35.69 66.70 11.08
CA ARG A 6 34.80 66.14 12.13
C ARG A 6 33.38 66.71 12.15
N PHE A 7 32.45 65.95 11.59
CA PHE A 7 31.05 66.02 12.01
C PHE A 7 30.88 65.20 13.30
N ALA A 8 30.30 65.84 14.32
CA ALA A 8 29.90 65.21 15.59
C ALA A 8 28.48 64.61 15.44
N PRO A 9 27.98 63.75 16.36
CA PRO A 9 26.76 62.99 16.10
C PRO A 9 25.54 63.91 16.00
N VAL A 10 24.91 63.92 14.83
CA VAL A 10 23.63 64.62 14.60
C VAL A 10 22.58 63.58 14.23
N LEU A 11 21.50 63.55 14.99
CA LEU A 11 20.30 62.77 14.68
C LEU A 11 19.57 63.45 13.50
N ILE A 12 19.95 63.13 12.25
CA ILE A 12 19.39 63.75 11.05
C ILE A 12 18.29 62.84 10.47
N ARG A 13 17.17 63.42 10.04
CA ARG A 13 16.03 62.62 9.56
C ARG A 13 16.28 61.90 8.23
N GLU A 14 17.25 62.34 7.44
CA GLU A 14 17.61 61.80 6.12
C GLU A 14 19.12 62.06 5.84
N GLY A 15 20.02 61.25 6.41
CA GLY A 15 21.48 61.24 6.15
C GLY A 15 22.30 62.47 6.54
N ALA A 16 23.62 62.31 6.69
CA ALA A 16 24.54 63.42 6.95
C ALA A 16 24.90 64.23 5.69
N ILE A 17 24.88 63.59 4.51
CA ILE A 17 24.98 64.23 3.19
C ILE A 17 23.82 63.75 2.32
N ARG A 18 23.18 64.68 1.59
CA ARG A 18 22.15 64.38 0.59
C ARG A 18 22.64 64.75 -0.82
N GLY A 19 22.80 63.75 -1.68
CA GLY A 19 23.12 63.91 -3.11
C GLY A 19 21.85 63.87 -3.98
N SER A 20 21.71 64.80 -4.91
CA SER A 20 20.64 64.77 -5.92
C SER A 20 21.05 65.56 -7.15
N PHE A 21 21.16 64.89 -8.31
CA PHE A 21 21.64 65.49 -9.56
C PHE A 21 23.00 66.19 -9.41
N SER A 22 23.90 65.58 -8.64
CA SER A 22 25.15 66.17 -8.18
C SER A 22 26.37 65.28 -8.46
N ASN A 23 27.49 65.88 -8.87
CA ASN A 23 28.80 65.24 -8.85
C ASN A 23 29.56 65.68 -7.59
N PHE A 24 30.13 64.73 -6.84
CA PHE A 24 30.84 64.94 -5.59
C PHE A 24 32.15 64.15 -5.58
N THR A 25 33.26 64.85 -5.34
CA THR A 25 34.60 64.24 -5.22
C THR A 25 35.15 64.46 -3.82
N VAL A 26 35.72 63.42 -3.23
CA VAL A 26 36.42 63.44 -1.94
C VAL A 26 37.85 62.98 -2.16
N ASP A 27 38.79 63.93 -2.22
CA ASP A 27 40.23 63.67 -2.37
C ASP A 27 40.98 63.63 -1.00
N ASP A 28 40.27 63.79 0.13
CA ASP A 28 40.83 63.82 1.49
C ASP A 28 40.31 62.65 2.36
N ALA A 29 41.06 62.29 3.40
CA ALA A 29 40.64 61.32 4.43
C ALA A 29 39.50 61.82 5.32
N VAL A 30 38.27 61.55 4.88
CA VAL A 30 37.02 61.87 5.59
C VAL A 30 36.55 60.68 6.42
N ARG A 31 36.06 60.95 7.64
CA ARG A 31 35.42 59.93 8.49
C ARG A 31 33.98 60.33 8.80
N PHE A 32 33.04 59.44 8.49
CA PHE A 32 31.63 59.52 8.82
C PHE A 32 31.37 58.58 9.99
N THR A 33 31.15 59.12 11.18
CA THR A 33 31.07 58.33 12.41
C THR A 33 29.77 58.58 13.17
N ASN A 34 29.06 57.54 13.61
CA ASN A 34 27.87 57.65 14.45
C ASN A 34 26.72 58.50 13.84
N ASN A 35 26.56 58.49 12.51
CA ASN A 35 25.42 59.15 11.86
C ASN A 35 24.22 58.21 11.82
N THR A 36 23.02 58.72 12.08
CA THR A 36 21.79 57.90 12.17
C THR A 36 20.66 58.51 11.34
N SER A 37 20.05 57.73 10.46
CA SER A 37 18.90 58.10 9.62
C SER A 37 17.64 57.31 10.00
N VAL A 38 16.47 57.97 10.02
CA VAL A 38 15.16 57.28 10.21
C VAL A 38 14.54 56.80 8.90
N LYS A 39 15.29 56.95 7.80
CA LYS A 39 15.04 56.35 6.50
C LYS A 39 16.37 55.75 6.03
N ASN A 40 16.73 56.00 4.78
CA ASN A 40 17.91 55.44 4.14
C ASN A 40 19.14 56.34 4.30
N GLY A 41 20.32 55.77 4.08
CA GLY A 41 21.60 56.47 4.00
C GLY A 41 22.01 57.08 5.33
N GLY A 42 22.52 56.28 6.27
CA GLY A 42 22.86 56.75 7.62
C GLY A 42 23.88 57.89 7.61
N ALA A 43 24.93 57.78 6.80
CA ALA A 43 25.86 58.86 6.51
C ALA A 43 25.55 59.60 5.19
N ILE A 44 25.29 58.89 4.09
CA ILE A 44 25.04 59.51 2.77
C ILE A 44 23.79 58.92 2.12
N ASN A 45 22.91 59.77 1.61
CA ASN A 45 21.74 59.34 0.84
C ASN A 45 21.73 60.04 -0.52
N SER A 46 21.74 59.27 -1.61
CA SER A 46 22.03 59.74 -2.96
C SER A 46 21.05 59.26 -4.02
N TRP A 47 20.59 60.18 -4.87
CA TRP A 47 19.83 59.87 -6.07
C TRP A 47 20.41 60.57 -7.30
N PHE A 48 20.44 59.92 -8.47
CA PHE A 48 20.82 60.54 -9.76
C PHE A 48 22.17 61.30 -9.72
N SER A 49 23.19 60.74 -9.09
CA SER A 49 24.43 61.46 -8.77
C SER A 49 25.70 60.72 -9.18
N GLU A 50 26.85 61.35 -9.01
CA GLU A 50 28.17 60.77 -9.26
C GLU A 50 29.07 61.04 -8.05
N PHE A 51 29.64 59.99 -7.48
CA PHE A 51 30.51 60.05 -6.31
C PHE A 51 31.87 59.46 -6.64
N THR A 52 32.94 60.19 -6.36
CA THR A 52 34.33 59.71 -6.50
C THR A 52 35.07 59.89 -5.18
N PHE A 53 35.64 58.81 -4.65
CA PHE A 53 36.47 58.83 -3.45
C PHE A 53 37.92 58.45 -3.80
N ARG A 54 38.88 59.25 -3.30
CA ARG A 54 40.33 59.12 -3.55
C ARG A 54 41.20 59.37 -2.32
N GLY A 55 40.72 59.02 -1.13
CA GLY A 55 41.31 59.50 0.11
C GLY A 55 41.12 58.59 1.32
N ASP A 56 40.88 57.30 1.13
CA ASP A 56 40.63 56.34 2.21
C ASP A 56 39.48 56.76 3.17
N PRO A 57 38.26 57.03 2.67
CA PRO A 57 37.13 57.39 3.51
C PRO A 57 36.75 56.25 4.46
N VAL A 58 36.29 56.61 5.66
CA VAL A 58 35.85 55.63 6.67
C VAL A 58 34.45 55.94 7.17
N PHE A 59 33.57 54.95 7.08
CA PHE A 59 32.21 54.94 7.59
C PHE A 59 32.15 54.00 8.79
N ASP A 60 32.06 54.56 10.00
CA ASP A 60 32.15 53.82 11.26
C ASP A 60 30.89 54.01 12.12
N ASN A 61 30.22 52.91 12.45
CA ASN A 61 29.04 52.87 13.31
C ASN A 61 27.89 53.81 12.85
N ASN A 62 27.62 53.88 11.53
CA ASN A 62 26.47 54.62 10.99
C ASN A 62 25.25 53.70 10.85
N ALA A 63 24.05 54.24 11.06
CA ALA A 63 22.82 53.46 11.08
C ALA A 63 21.70 54.07 10.21
N ALA A 64 20.93 53.23 9.54
CA ALA A 64 19.73 53.58 8.80
C ALA A 64 18.56 52.69 9.26
N ALA A 65 17.38 53.27 9.48
CA ALA A 65 16.17 52.49 9.79
C ALA A 65 15.53 51.88 8.54
N GLY A 66 15.86 52.40 7.36
CA GLY A 66 15.67 51.73 6.07
C GLY A 66 17.02 51.22 5.57
N ASP A 67 17.38 51.65 4.36
CA ASP A 67 18.48 51.04 3.59
C ASP A 67 19.80 51.84 3.70
N GLY A 68 20.95 51.17 3.52
CA GLY A 68 22.25 51.83 3.41
C GLY A 68 22.72 52.46 4.72
N GLY A 69 23.14 51.64 5.69
CA GLY A 69 23.56 52.12 7.01
C GLY A 69 24.70 53.13 6.96
N GLY A 70 25.66 52.92 6.05
CA GLY A 70 26.62 53.94 5.62
C GLY A 70 26.06 54.81 4.48
N ILE A 71 25.85 54.23 3.30
CA ILE A 71 25.35 54.95 2.10
C ILE A 71 24.16 54.19 1.50
N SER A 72 23.11 54.93 1.10
CA SER A 72 22.08 54.43 0.16
C SER A 72 22.17 55.23 -1.14
N ALA A 73 22.14 54.52 -2.27
CA ALA A 73 22.40 55.05 -3.59
C ALA A 73 21.37 54.53 -4.61
N TYR A 74 20.75 55.44 -5.36
CA TYR A 74 19.82 55.10 -6.42
C TYR A 74 20.16 55.86 -7.71
N GLN A 75 20.29 55.14 -8.84
CA GLN A 75 20.72 55.72 -10.12
C GLN A 75 21.98 56.60 -9.98
N THR A 76 22.93 56.15 -9.18
CA THR A 76 24.14 56.89 -8.79
C THR A 76 25.38 56.10 -9.20
N ASN A 77 26.36 56.76 -9.81
CA ASN A 77 27.64 56.15 -10.09
C ASN A 77 28.59 56.37 -8.91
N LEU A 78 29.20 55.31 -8.40
CA LEU A 78 30.18 55.34 -7.33
C LEU A 78 31.51 54.77 -7.80
N THR A 79 32.54 55.60 -7.79
CA THR A 79 33.92 55.20 -8.13
C THR A 79 34.82 55.40 -6.92
N ILE A 80 35.48 54.34 -6.50
CA ILE A 80 36.43 54.31 -5.38
C ILE A 80 37.76 53.82 -5.97
N LEU A 81 38.77 54.69 -5.95
CA LEU A 81 40.05 54.50 -6.64
C LEU A 81 41.24 54.21 -5.70
N ASP A 82 40.98 54.22 -4.39
CA ASP A 82 41.94 54.02 -3.31
C ASP A 82 41.27 53.14 -2.24
N GLY A 83 41.77 53.14 -1.00
CA GLY A 83 41.15 52.40 0.09
C GLY A 83 39.76 52.92 0.48
N LEU A 84 39.04 52.11 1.26
CA LEU A 84 37.73 52.43 1.83
C LEU A 84 37.55 51.57 3.09
N ALA A 85 36.88 52.08 4.12
CA ALA A 85 36.40 51.22 5.21
C ALA A 85 34.95 51.50 5.59
N PHE A 86 34.13 50.45 5.62
CA PHE A 86 32.82 50.42 6.26
C PHE A 86 32.89 49.47 7.46
N VAL A 87 32.81 50.04 8.66
CA VAL A 87 32.98 49.33 9.93
C VAL A 87 31.71 49.51 10.78
N ASN A 88 31.13 48.40 11.25
CA ASN A 88 30.01 48.38 12.20
C ASN A 88 28.75 49.18 11.75
N ASN A 89 28.50 49.35 10.45
CA ASN A 89 27.33 50.08 9.97
C ASN A 89 26.10 49.16 9.91
N SER A 90 24.91 49.70 10.18
CA SER A 90 23.67 48.91 10.23
C SER A 90 22.51 49.50 9.43
N ALA A 91 21.80 48.65 8.69
CA ALA A 91 20.56 48.97 8.00
C ALA A 91 19.40 48.18 8.63
N GLY A 92 18.19 48.74 8.55
CA GLY A 92 16.95 48.06 8.94
C GLY A 92 16.38 47.19 7.82
N GLY A 93 16.68 47.54 6.56
CA GLY A 93 16.38 46.77 5.36
C GLY A 93 17.68 46.35 4.67
N TYR A 94 18.01 47.01 3.56
CA TYR A 94 19.09 46.58 2.67
C TYR A 94 20.44 47.24 2.95
N GLY A 95 21.55 46.50 2.84
CA GLY A 95 22.90 47.07 2.73
C GLY A 95 23.41 47.76 4.01
N GLY A 96 23.96 47.00 4.95
CA GLY A 96 24.38 47.53 6.25
C GLY A 96 25.47 48.59 6.14
N ALA A 97 26.43 48.38 5.24
CA ALA A 97 27.36 49.40 4.80
C ALA A 97 26.78 50.24 3.64
N PHE A 98 26.26 49.57 2.61
CA PHE A 98 26.02 50.16 1.31
C PHE A 98 24.82 49.52 0.59
N ASP A 99 23.80 50.31 0.30
CA ASP A 99 22.69 49.94 -0.59
C ASP A 99 22.86 50.64 -1.95
N ALA A 100 22.71 49.88 -3.04
CA ALA A 100 22.75 50.44 -4.39
C ALA A 100 21.75 49.80 -5.36
N SER A 101 20.84 50.63 -5.85
CA SER A 101 19.81 50.28 -6.83
C SER A 101 20.03 51.02 -8.15
N VAL A 102 20.11 50.28 -9.27
CA VAL A 102 20.30 50.84 -10.63
C VAL A 102 21.57 51.70 -10.74
N CYS A 103 22.66 51.25 -10.09
CA CYS A 103 23.91 52.00 -9.94
C CYS A 103 25.08 51.35 -10.71
N VAL A 104 26.14 52.12 -10.96
CA VAL A 104 27.44 51.58 -11.40
C VAL A 104 28.45 51.79 -10.28
N ILE A 105 29.05 50.70 -9.80
CA ILE A 105 29.97 50.69 -8.66
C ILE A 105 31.31 50.14 -9.13
N ILE A 106 32.36 50.91 -8.94
CA ILE A 106 33.74 50.51 -9.23
C ILE A 106 34.55 50.71 -7.96
N ILE A 107 35.09 49.62 -7.44
CA ILE A 107 36.03 49.61 -6.31
C ILE A 107 37.34 49.00 -6.82
N ASP A 108 38.33 49.86 -7.08
CA ASP A 108 39.64 49.49 -7.62
C ASP A 108 40.72 49.87 -6.58
N GLY A 109 40.68 49.20 -5.42
CA GLY A 109 41.49 49.52 -4.24
C GLY A 109 41.11 48.70 -3.00
N ASP A 110 41.92 48.77 -1.94
CA ASP A 110 41.77 47.98 -0.70
C ASP A 110 40.56 48.44 0.13
N ALA A 111 39.37 47.94 -0.21
CA ALA A 111 38.14 48.18 0.56
C ALA A 111 37.97 47.17 1.70
N THR A 112 37.61 47.65 2.89
CA THR A 112 37.31 46.83 4.08
C THR A 112 35.86 46.99 4.47
N PHE A 113 35.12 45.88 4.56
CA PHE A 113 33.77 45.82 5.10
C PHE A 113 33.79 44.89 6.32
N HIS A 114 33.65 45.47 7.52
CA HIS A 114 33.76 44.73 8.77
C HIS A 114 32.58 44.96 9.71
N GLY A 115 31.97 43.90 10.24
CA GLY A 115 30.96 44.00 11.30
C GLY A 115 29.64 44.67 10.89
N ASN A 116 29.35 44.79 9.58
CA ASN A 116 28.13 45.47 9.11
C ASN A 116 26.92 44.53 9.18
N LEU A 117 25.71 45.10 9.41
CA LEU A 117 24.48 44.37 9.69
C LEU A 117 23.29 44.86 8.84
N ALA A 118 22.50 43.96 8.25
CA ALA A 118 21.27 44.29 7.51
C ALA A 118 20.23 43.15 7.55
N GLU A 119 19.05 43.36 6.95
CA GLU A 119 18.10 42.28 6.64
C GLU A 119 18.65 41.45 5.47
N ASP A 120 19.04 42.09 4.36
CA ASP A 120 19.81 41.49 3.27
C ASP A 120 21.05 42.32 2.92
N GLY A 121 22.14 41.63 2.55
CA GLY A 121 23.39 42.27 2.16
C GLY A 121 24.05 42.94 3.37
N GLY A 122 24.55 42.13 4.31
CA GLY A 122 25.01 42.62 5.61
C GLY A 122 26.04 43.75 5.51
N ALA A 123 26.91 43.72 4.50
CA ALA A 123 27.62 44.90 4.03
C ALA A 123 26.92 45.55 2.82
N ILE A 124 26.81 44.85 1.69
CA ILE A 124 26.36 45.42 0.41
C ILE A 124 25.06 44.78 -0.07
N PHE A 125 24.08 45.60 -0.46
CA PHE A 125 22.96 45.17 -1.28
C PHE A 125 23.01 45.80 -2.67
N LEU A 126 22.85 44.97 -3.72
CA LEU A 126 22.83 45.38 -5.12
C LEU A 126 21.52 44.97 -5.78
N TYR A 127 20.82 45.92 -6.41
CA TYR A 127 19.64 45.64 -7.23
C TYR A 127 19.77 46.29 -8.61
N GLN A 128 19.68 45.51 -9.68
CA GLN A 128 19.80 46.00 -11.08
C GLN A 128 21.06 46.85 -11.31
N ALA A 129 22.16 46.47 -10.68
CA ALA A 129 23.40 47.24 -10.63
C ALA A 129 24.54 46.59 -11.44
N VAL A 130 25.50 47.42 -11.83
CA VAL A 130 26.83 47.01 -12.30
C VAL A 130 27.81 47.16 -11.14
N ALA A 131 28.59 46.11 -10.82
CA ALA A 131 29.58 46.17 -9.75
C ALA A 131 30.89 45.45 -10.11
N HIS A 132 31.99 46.20 -10.10
CA HIS A 132 33.34 45.64 -10.26
C HIS A 132 34.16 45.93 -9.01
N LEU A 133 34.52 44.87 -8.28
CA LEU A 133 35.34 44.95 -7.07
C LEU A 133 36.67 44.23 -7.34
N ARG A 134 37.79 44.93 -7.14
CA ARG A 134 39.15 44.40 -7.26
C ARG A 134 39.88 44.53 -5.92
N GLY A 135 40.11 43.38 -5.28
CA GLY A 135 40.69 43.32 -3.94
C GLY A 135 39.69 43.66 -2.83
N GLY A 136 40.22 43.85 -1.62
CA GLY A 136 39.44 44.13 -0.43
C GLY A 136 38.95 42.90 0.33
N SER A 137 38.36 43.16 1.50
CA SER A 137 37.90 42.13 2.44
C SER A 137 36.53 42.43 3.05
N PHE A 138 35.71 41.39 3.16
CA PHE A 138 34.44 41.35 3.87
C PHE A 138 34.58 40.40 5.04
N SER A 139 34.55 40.92 6.27
CA SER A 139 34.74 40.14 7.49
C SER A 139 33.64 40.37 8.53
N GLU A 140 33.13 39.30 9.15
CA GLU A 140 32.17 39.39 10.27
C GLU A 140 30.91 40.23 9.94
N ASN A 141 30.52 40.32 8.66
CA ASN A 141 29.27 40.97 8.27
C ASN A 141 28.11 39.97 8.37
N SER A 142 26.94 40.43 8.78
CA SER A 142 25.77 39.59 8.98
C SER A 142 24.53 40.15 8.28
N ALA A 143 23.83 39.29 7.55
CA ALA A 143 22.46 39.52 7.12
C ALA A 143 21.52 38.65 7.96
N ILE A 144 20.24 39.00 8.02
CA ILE A 144 19.23 38.10 8.56
C ILE A 144 18.89 37.06 7.49
N GLN A 145 18.46 37.51 6.31
CA GLN A 145 17.98 36.64 5.23
C GLN A 145 19.12 36.28 4.28
N SER A 146 19.53 37.19 3.39
CA SER A 146 20.41 36.82 2.26
C SER A 146 21.74 37.57 2.28
N GLY A 147 22.84 36.85 2.05
CA GLY A 147 24.13 37.45 1.68
C GLY A 147 24.81 38.19 2.83
N GLY A 148 25.47 37.46 3.72
CA GLY A 148 26.04 38.03 4.95
C GLY A 148 27.05 39.16 4.69
N ALA A 149 27.83 39.05 3.63
CA ALA A 149 28.59 40.16 3.07
C ALA A 149 27.81 40.89 1.98
N MET A 150 27.33 40.18 0.95
CA MET A 150 26.73 40.79 -0.25
C MET A 150 25.44 40.08 -0.68
N SER A 151 24.35 40.82 -0.88
CA SER A 151 23.16 40.32 -1.55
C SER A 151 23.03 41.00 -2.91
N ILE A 152 22.83 40.19 -3.95
CA ILE A 152 22.87 40.62 -5.35
C ILE A 152 21.59 40.15 -6.02
N SER A 153 20.78 41.09 -6.51
CA SER A 153 19.52 40.77 -7.17
C SER A 153 19.41 41.42 -8.55
N GLN A 154 19.01 40.61 -9.53
CA GLN A 154 18.93 40.99 -10.95
C GLN A 154 20.20 41.72 -11.45
N PRO A 155 21.41 41.15 -11.30
CA PRO A 155 22.64 41.84 -11.68
C PRO A 155 22.64 42.21 -13.18
N THR A 156 23.14 43.40 -13.51
CA THR A 156 23.39 43.77 -14.91
C THR A 156 24.76 43.25 -15.34
N GLU A 157 25.80 43.47 -14.53
CA GLU A 157 27.13 42.89 -14.70
C GLU A 157 27.86 42.94 -13.34
N VAL A 158 28.27 41.80 -12.80
CA VAL A 158 29.03 41.77 -11.53
C VAL A 158 30.31 40.95 -11.66
N THR A 159 31.43 41.55 -11.28
CA THR A 159 32.75 40.91 -11.28
C THR A 159 33.45 41.16 -9.96
N LEU A 160 33.78 40.08 -9.25
CA LEU A 160 34.58 40.10 -8.03
C LEU A 160 35.94 39.46 -8.35
N TYR A 161 37.01 40.24 -8.20
CA TYR A 161 38.38 39.81 -8.47
C TYR A 161 39.26 39.93 -7.23
N GLY A 162 39.83 38.82 -6.76
CA GLY A 162 40.78 38.83 -5.64
C GLY A 162 40.20 39.25 -4.28
N VAL A 163 38.88 39.10 -4.09
CA VAL A 163 38.16 39.54 -2.88
C VAL A 163 38.19 38.44 -1.81
N LEU A 164 38.37 38.84 -0.54
CA LEU A 164 38.40 37.94 0.62
C LEU A 164 37.11 38.04 1.45
N PHE A 165 36.43 36.91 1.68
CA PHE A 165 35.21 36.81 2.49
C PHE A 165 35.45 35.90 3.71
N VAL A 166 35.45 36.46 4.93
CA VAL A 166 35.79 35.75 6.18
C VAL A 166 34.66 35.85 7.20
N SER A 167 34.18 34.72 7.70
CA SER A 167 33.26 34.66 8.85
C SER A 167 32.00 35.53 8.70
N ASN A 168 31.45 35.65 7.49
CA ASN A 168 30.18 36.32 7.25
C ASN A 168 29.01 35.33 7.45
N THR A 169 27.83 35.84 7.85
CA THR A 169 26.68 35.00 8.25
C THR A 169 25.35 35.50 7.68
N ALA A 170 24.49 34.58 7.23
CA ALA A 170 23.12 34.84 6.78
C ALA A 170 22.28 33.55 6.80
N ASP A 171 20.95 33.61 6.69
CA ASP A 171 20.16 32.38 6.47
C ASP A 171 20.51 31.73 5.12
N ILE A 172 20.66 32.49 4.03
CA ILE A 172 21.11 31.98 2.72
C ILE A 172 22.34 32.74 2.20
N GLY A 173 23.35 32.00 1.72
CA GLY A 173 24.57 32.57 1.15
C GLY A 173 25.42 33.31 2.18
N GLY A 174 26.14 32.57 3.03
CA GLY A 174 26.79 33.12 4.22
C GLY A 174 27.73 34.30 3.92
N ALA A 175 28.42 34.27 2.78
CA ALA A 175 29.08 35.45 2.22
C ALA A 175 28.18 36.16 1.20
N ILE A 176 27.72 35.46 0.15
CA ILE A 176 27.03 36.08 -0.99
C ILE A 176 25.79 35.29 -1.38
N ALA A 177 24.68 36.00 -1.53
CA ALA A 177 23.44 35.47 -2.11
C ALA A 177 23.13 36.16 -3.46
N LEU A 178 22.89 35.36 -4.49
CA LEU A 178 22.48 35.78 -5.82
C LEU A 178 21.03 35.35 -6.00
N THR A 179 20.13 36.33 -6.00
CA THR A 179 18.68 36.11 -5.97
C THR A 179 17.99 36.70 -7.20
N SER A 180 17.30 35.85 -7.98
CA SER A 180 16.73 36.19 -9.29
C SER A 180 17.77 36.37 -10.40
N THR A 181 17.36 36.08 -11.64
CA THR A 181 18.17 36.18 -12.85
C THR A 181 18.58 37.62 -13.18
N GLY A 182 19.86 37.80 -13.47
CA GLY A 182 20.41 38.99 -14.14
C GLY A 182 20.40 38.87 -15.66
N GLU A 183 20.93 39.89 -16.34
CA GLU A 183 21.13 39.85 -17.81
C GLU A 183 22.43 39.11 -18.19
N GLU A 184 23.48 39.25 -17.37
CA GLU A 184 24.79 38.61 -17.55
C GLU A 184 25.19 37.82 -16.27
N PRO A 185 25.98 36.74 -16.41
CA PRO A 185 26.43 35.95 -15.26
C PRO A 185 27.42 36.71 -14.38
N THR A 186 27.35 36.44 -13.08
CA THR A 186 28.32 36.94 -12.10
C THR A 186 29.61 36.13 -12.18
N GLN A 187 30.74 36.83 -12.08
CA GLN A 187 32.07 36.25 -12.20
C GLN A 187 32.86 36.41 -10.89
N PHE A 188 33.30 35.28 -10.33
CA PHE A 188 34.20 35.20 -9.19
C PHE A 188 35.56 34.72 -9.67
N GLU A 189 36.59 35.55 -9.58
CA GLU A 189 37.95 35.20 -10.02
C GLU A 189 38.97 35.50 -8.93
N ALA A 190 39.82 34.52 -8.58
CA ALA A 190 40.83 34.64 -7.52
C ALA A 190 40.29 34.99 -6.11
N CYS A 191 38.98 34.80 -5.87
CA CYS A 191 38.34 35.09 -4.58
C CYS A 191 38.59 33.98 -3.54
N THR A 192 38.59 34.36 -2.26
CA THR A 192 38.78 33.42 -1.14
C THR A 192 37.65 33.55 -0.14
N PHE A 193 37.04 32.41 0.23
CA PHE A 193 35.91 32.32 1.16
C PHE A 193 36.29 31.43 2.34
N VAL A 194 36.37 32.01 3.53
CA VAL A 194 36.86 31.36 4.75
C VAL A 194 35.80 31.41 5.85
N SER A 195 35.39 30.25 6.37
CA SER A 195 34.56 30.15 7.58
C SER A 195 33.26 30.97 7.57
N ASN A 196 32.69 31.21 6.40
CA ASN A 196 31.35 31.79 6.27
C ASN A 196 30.31 30.72 6.62
N SER A 197 29.15 31.14 7.13
CA SER A 197 28.12 30.22 7.64
C SER A 197 26.72 30.62 7.16
N ALA A 198 25.91 29.64 6.77
CA ALA A 198 24.50 29.83 6.45
C ALA A 198 23.64 28.61 6.77
N VAL A 199 22.32 28.71 6.56
CA VAL A 199 21.44 27.52 6.51
C VAL A 199 21.68 26.79 5.17
N ASP A 200 21.62 27.52 4.06
CA ASP A 200 21.93 27.02 2.71
C ASP A 200 23.02 27.84 2.02
N GLY A 201 24.00 27.16 1.41
CA GLY A 201 25.11 27.79 0.70
C GLY A 201 26.06 28.52 1.64
N GLY A 202 26.89 27.77 2.38
CA GLY A 202 27.70 28.28 3.50
C GLY A 202 28.57 29.49 3.16
N ALA A 203 29.01 29.64 1.91
CA ALA A 203 29.57 30.89 1.38
C ALA A 203 28.70 31.50 0.27
N LEU A 204 28.29 30.72 -0.73
CA LEU A 204 27.55 31.20 -1.91
C LEU A 204 26.21 30.49 -2.06
N TYR A 205 25.16 31.28 -2.27
CA TYR A 205 23.83 30.80 -2.69
C TYR A 205 23.47 31.40 -4.05
N MET A 206 23.24 30.56 -5.06
CA MET A 206 23.00 30.97 -6.46
C MET A 206 21.65 30.46 -6.99
N SER A 207 20.62 31.30 -6.87
CA SER A 207 19.27 31.04 -7.41
C SER A 207 19.03 31.85 -8.69
N THR A 208 19.80 31.50 -9.73
CA THR A 208 19.67 32.06 -11.10
C THR A 208 19.23 30.94 -12.06
N ASN A 209 18.46 31.30 -13.09
CA ASN A 209 17.90 30.36 -14.09
C ASN A 209 18.43 30.62 -15.51
N GLU A 210 19.08 31.77 -15.72
CA GLU A 210 19.61 32.28 -16.99
C GLU A 210 21.00 32.84 -16.70
N GLY A 211 21.97 32.56 -17.58
CA GLY A 211 23.40 32.77 -17.31
C GLY A 211 24.10 31.52 -16.75
N MET A 212 25.42 31.46 -16.93
CA MET A 212 26.31 30.45 -16.33
C MET A 212 27.27 31.16 -15.38
N GLU A 213 27.02 31.01 -14.08
CA GLU A 213 27.87 31.60 -13.04
C GLU A 213 29.26 30.95 -13.09
N VAL A 214 30.32 31.75 -12.98
CA VAL A 214 31.71 31.26 -13.11
C VAL A 214 32.50 31.51 -11.85
N VAL A 215 33.04 30.42 -11.28
CA VAL A 215 33.92 30.40 -10.11
C VAL A 215 35.30 29.91 -10.55
N ARG A 216 36.22 30.85 -10.80
CA ARG A 216 37.56 30.60 -11.34
C ARG A 216 38.66 30.89 -10.33
N ASN A 217 39.63 29.97 -10.18
CA ASN A 217 40.82 30.16 -9.34
C ASN A 217 40.47 30.55 -7.89
N CYS A 218 39.33 30.08 -7.38
CA CYS A 218 38.81 30.45 -6.06
C CYS A 218 39.17 29.40 -5.00
N THR A 219 39.21 29.81 -3.73
CA THR A 219 39.41 28.90 -2.59
C THR A 219 38.27 29.04 -1.58
N PHE A 220 37.63 27.92 -1.25
CA PHE A 220 36.59 27.81 -0.24
C PHE A 220 37.08 26.91 0.89
N TYR A 221 37.34 27.51 2.05
CA TYR A 221 37.93 26.84 3.20
C TYR A 221 37.05 26.96 4.46
N GLY A 222 36.68 25.84 5.06
CA GLY A 222 36.07 25.85 6.40
C GLY A 222 34.68 26.48 6.48
N ASN A 223 33.97 26.65 5.36
CA ASN A 223 32.61 27.22 5.35
C ASN A 223 31.58 26.17 5.81
N HIS A 224 30.45 26.62 6.34
CA HIS A 224 29.45 25.76 6.98
C HIS A 224 28.03 26.05 6.46
N ALA A 225 27.27 24.99 6.14
CA ALA A 225 25.84 25.06 5.90
C ALA A 225 25.08 24.15 6.89
N GLU A 226 24.05 24.65 7.56
CA GLU A 226 23.21 23.85 8.45
C GLU A 226 22.45 22.75 7.69
N ILE A 227 22.03 23.03 6.45
CA ILE A 227 21.26 22.12 5.59
C ILE A 227 22.12 21.71 4.39
N SER A 228 22.17 22.51 3.32
CA SER A 228 22.75 22.06 2.06
C SER A 228 23.79 23.01 1.44
N GLY A 229 24.79 22.42 0.80
CA GLY A 229 25.84 23.14 0.09
C GLY A 229 26.81 23.82 1.06
N GLY A 230 27.65 23.01 1.71
CA GLY A 230 28.55 23.44 2.80
C GLY A 230 29.43 24.65 2.47
N THR A 231 29.65 24.91 1.17
CA THR A 231 30.05 26.24 0.72
C THR A 231 29.26 26.81 -0.46
N ILE A 232 28.69 26.01 -1.36
CA ILE A 232 27.94 26.48 -2.54
C ILE A 232 26.62 25.75 -2.65
N PHE A 233 25.53 26.49 -2.78
CA PHE A 233 24.22 26.01 -3.22
C PHE A 233 23.89 26.64 -4.58
N HIS A 234 23.43 25.86 -5.57
CA HIS A 234 22.94 26.44 -6.83
C HIS A 234 21.78 25.70 -7.50
N THR A 235 20.89 26.47 -8.15
CA THR A 235 19.80 25.99 -9.01
C THR A 235 20.06 26.21 -10.51
N GLY A 236 21.00 27.08 -10.85
CA GLY A 236 21.32 27.48 -12.22
C GLY A 236 22.45 26.70 -12.89
N TYR A 237 23.05 27.30 -13.91
CA TYR A 237 24.24 26.77 -14.56
C TYR A 237 25.51 27.23 -13.84
N LEU A 238 26.38 26.29 -13.47
CA LEU A 238 27.62 26.59 -12.75
C LEU A 238 28.86 26.11 -13.54
N GLY A 239 29.89 26.95 -13.60
CA GLY A 239 31.24 26.63 -14.07
C GLY A 239 32.26 26.78 -12.96
N MET A 240 32.98 25.70 -12.65
CA MET A 240 34.09 25.67 -11.69
C MET A 240 35.40 25.39 -12.41
N ILE A 241 36.38 26.28 -12.26
CA ILE A 241 37.68 26.20 -12.95
C ILE A 241 38.80 26.53 -11.96
N GLU A 242 39.80 25.66 -11.81
CA GLU A 242 40.99 25.88 -10.95
C GLU A 242 40.64 26.18 -9.48
N THR A 243 39.51 25.65 -8.99
CA THR A 243 38.91 26.02 -7.70
C THR A 243 39.11 24.91 -6.66
N VAL A 244 39.35 25.30 -5.39
CA VAL A 244 39.59 24.39 -4.27
C VAL A 244 38.48 24.50 -3.22
N PHE A 245 37.96 23.35 -2.82
CA PHE A 245 36.94 23.15 -1.78
C PHE A 245 37.53 22.30 -0.66
N ALA A 246 37.95 22.93 0.44
CA ALA A 246 38.62 22.24 1.55
C ALA A 246 37.95 22.46 2.91
N SER A 247 37.78 21.38 3.68
CA SER A 247 37.26 21.43 5.06
C SER A 247 35.90 22.12 5.22
N ASN A 248 35.07 22.17 4.17
CA ASN A 248 33.71 22.72 4.27
C ASN A 248 32.76 21.66 4.84
N GLU A 249 31.67 22.10 5.48
CA GLU A 249 30.77 21.25 6.26
C GLU A 249 29.31 21.52 5.87
N ALA A 250 28.51 20.46 5.66
CA ALA A 250 27.07 20.56 5.45
C ALA A 250 26.32 19.62 6.41
N GLY A 251 25.12 19.99 6.89
CA GLY A 251 24.33 19.11 7.76
C GLY A 251 23.54 18.01 7.05
N GLN A 252 23.25 18.15 5.75
CA GLN A 252 22.42 17.19 4.99
C GLN A 252 23.03 16.81 3.64
N ASP A 253 23.02 17.72 2.65
CA ASP A 253 23.43 17.41 1.27
C ASP A 253 24.59 18.30 0.79
N GLY A 254 25.48 17.73 -0.04
CA GLY A 254 26.53 18.50 -0.71
C GLY A 254 27.54 19.14 0.25
N THR A 255 28.42 18.31 0.82
CA THR A 255 29.50 18.65 1.79
C THR A 255 30.28 19.93 1.45
N ALA A 256 30.47 20.21 0.16
CA ALA A 256 30.95 21.49 -0.34
C ALA A 256 29.96 22.13 -1.33
N VAL A 257 29.55 21.41 -2.37
CA VAL A 257 28.69 21.95 -3.44
C VAL A 257 27.39 21.13 -3.52
N PHE A 258 26.26 21.81 -3.41
CA PHE A 258 24.93 21.25 -3.64
C PHE A 258 24.34 21.84 -4.94
N SER A 259 23.89 20.95 -5.83
CA SER A 259 23.48 21.26 -7.19
C SER A 259 22.07 20.74 -7.47
N ILE A 260 21.08 21.63 -7.41
CA ILE A 260 19.77 21.38 -8.05
C ILE A 260 19.87 21.68 -9.57
N GLY A 261 20.78 22.57 -9.95
CA GLY A 261 21.03 23.00 -11.33
C GLY A 261 21.97 22.10 -12.12
N VAL A 262 22.63 22.69 -13.12
CA VAL A 262 23.55 21.98 -14.04
C VAL A 262 24.96 22.54 -13.93
N VAL A 263 25.88 21.76 -13.38
CA VAL A 263 27.32 22.05 -13.51
C VAL A 263 27.74 21.78 -14.95
N GLN A 264 27.91 22.84 -15.76
CA GLN A 264 28.33 22.71 -17.15
C GLN A 264 29.83 22.42 -17.29
N GLN A 265 30.64 22.81 -16.30
CA GLN A 265 32.09 22.70 -16.37
C GLN A 265 32.72 22.51 -14.98
N ALA A 266 33.58 21.50 -14.84
CA ALA A 266 34.43 21.27 -13.68
C ALA A 266 35.86 20.95 -14.16
N LEU A 267 36.73 21.95 -14.17
CA LEU A 267 38.10 21.85 -14.68
C LEU A 267 39.13 22.15 -13.58
N ASN A 268 40.03 21.20 -13.30
CA ASN A 268 41.06 21.33 -12.27
C ASN A 268 40.47 21.73 -10.89
N VAL A 269 39.40 21.05 -10.49
CA VAL A 269 38.70 21.30 -9.22
C VAL A 269 39.20 20.31 -8.17
N THR A 270 39.47 20.77 -6.96
CA THR A 270 39.93 19.90 -5.85
C THR A 270 38.95 19.94 -4.69
N PHE A 271 38.53 18.77 -4.21
CA PHE A 271 37.77 18.61 -2.98
C PHE A 271 38.65 17.90 -1.94
N ALA A 272 38.81 18.47 -0.75
CA ALA A 272 39.72 17.97 0.27
C ALA A 272 39.08 18.00 1.67
N SER A 273 38.86 16.82 2.26
CA SER A 273 38.38 16.68 3.63
C SER A 273 37.12 17.51 3.96
N ASN A 274 36.18 17.66 3.02
CA ASN A 274 34.86 18.23 3.30
C ASN A 274 34.00 17.16 4.01
N THR A 275 33.12 17.58 4.93
CA THR A 275 32.44 16.66 5.86
C THR A 275 30.93 16.88 5.90
N LEU A 276 30.19 15.82 6.23
CA LEU A 276 28.84 15.99 6.76
C LEU A 276 28.88 16.14 8.27
N ASN A 277 28.11 17.09 8.79
CA ASN A 277 27.82 17.15 10.22
C ASN A 277 26.77 16.09 10.56
N CYS A 278 27.23 14.89 10.88
CA CYS A 278 26.37 13.77 11.30
C CYS A 278 26.69 13.42 12.78
N PRO A 279 25.97 14.00 13.75
CA PRO A 279 26.14 13.69 15.16
C PRO A 279 25.98 12.19 15.47
N LEU A 280 26.75 11.71 16.45
CA LEU A 280 26.76 10.30 16.82
C LEU A 280 25.40 9.83 17.37
N GLY A 281 24.72 8.96 16.61
CA GLY A 281 23.43 8.38 16.97
C GLY A 281 22.25 8.83 16.10
N GLU A 282 22.51 9.64 15.09
CA GLU A 282 21.53 10.12 14.11
C GLU A 282 21.63 9.33 12.79
N TYR A 283 20.48 9.16 12.13
CA TYR A 283 20.34 8.48 10.84
C TYR A 283 20.35 9.48 9.68
N ALA A 284 20.79 9.03 8.51
CA ALA A 284 20.68 9.84 7.29
C ALA A 284 19.21 10.17 6.98
N TYR A 285 18.94 11.41 6.58
CA TYR A 285 17.62 11.81 6.10
C TYR A 285 17.39 11.26 4.68
N ASP A 286 16.62 10.18 4.57
CA ASP A 286 16.25 9.61 3.28
C ASP A 286 15.05 10.35 2.68
N LYS A 287 15.37 11.47 2.03
CA LYS A 287 14.49 12.04 1.02
C LYS A 287 14.52 11.10 -0.18
N GLU A 288 13.41 10.41 -0.44
CA GLU A 288 13.26 9.40 -1.50
C GLU A 288 13.97 9.84 -2.79
N ALA A 289 15.16 9.27 -3.01
CA ALA A 289 15.92 9.48 -4.22
C ALA A 289 15.42 8.48 -5.26
N GLU A 290 14.45 8.91 -6.06
CA GLU A 290 14.38 8.37 -7.41
C GLU A 290 15.69 8.72 -8.12
N ASP A 291 16.49 7.67 -8.35
CA ASP A 291 17.77 7.62 -9.07
C ASP A 291 19.09 7.82 -8.27
N ASP A 292 20.01 6.89 -8.51
CA ASP A 292 21.35 6.76 -7.90
C ASP A 292 22.26 7.93 -8.31
N SER A 293 22.29 9.00 -7.51
CA SER A 293 23.17 10.16 -7.75
C SER A 293 24.04 10.49 -6.54
N CYS A 294 25.34 10.66 -6.77
CA CYS A 294 26.42 10.73 -5.76
C CYS A 294 26.23 11.88 -4.74
N ARG A 295 25.40 11.67 -3.71
CA ARG A 295 24.99 12.68 -2.70
C ARG A 295 26.12 13.38 -1.95
N PHE A 296 27.31 12.77 -1.85
CA PHE A 296 28.29 13.19 -0.85
C PHE A 296 29.56 13.87 -1.37
N GLU A 297 29.95 13.70 -2.64
CA GLU A 297 31.27 14.18 -3.10
C GLU A 297 31.41 14.78 -4.51
N LEU A 298 30.51 14.57 -5.48
CA LEU A 298 30.61 15.34 -6.75
C LEU A 298 29.33 15.46 -7.59
N ALA A 299 29.20 16.61 -8.24
CA ALA A 299 28.15 16.96 -9.16
C ALA A 299 28.10 16.14 -10.47
N CYS A 300 26.90 15.68 -10.85
CA CYS A 300 26.29 16.03 -12.14
C CYS A 300 24.79 15.68 -12.15
N ALA A 301 23.91 16.66 -12.36
CA ALA A 301 22.46 16.43 -12.36
C ALA A 301 21.91 15.62 -13.56
N ARG A 302 22.73 15.28 -14.57
CA ARG A 302 22.32 14.53 -15.80
C ARG A 302 23.39 13.63 -16.43
N CYS A 303 24.29 13.07 -15.64
CA CYS A 303 25.09 11.92 -16.10
C CYS A 303 24.67 10.69 -15.31
N SER A 304 24.27 9.62 -16.01
CA SER A 304 24.15 8.28 -15.43
C SER A 304 25.55 7.79 -15.07
N ALA A 305 25.97 8.15 -13.86
CA ALA A 305 27.32 8.05 -13.38
C ALA A 305 27.28 7.49 -11.95
N ASP A 306 27.44 6.17 -11.85
CA ASP A 306 28.15 5.59 -10.71
C ASP A 306 29.35 6.48 -10.35
N CYS A 307 29.69 6.61 -9.07
CA CYS A 307 30.75 7.52 -8.64
C CYS A 307 32.16 7.16 -9.17
N ASP A 308 32.28 6.05 -9.92
CA ASP A 308 33.41 5.68 -10.78
C ASP A 308 33.61 6.56 -12.04
N ALA A 309 32.64 7.41 -12.41
CA ALA A 309 32.69 8.23 -13.62
C ALA A 309 33.11 9.71 -13.39
N ILE A 310 33.78 10.01 -12.27
CA ILE A 310 34.36 11.33 -11.99
C ILE A 310 35.31 11.76 -13.13
N PRO A 311 35.14 12.95 -13.74
CA PRO A 311 36.06 13.44 -14.76
C PRO A 311 37.49 13.56 -14.20
N SER A 312 38.49 13.16 -14.99
CA SER A 312 39.92 13.23 -14.60
C SER A 312 40.44 14.64 -14.31
N SER A 313 39.63 15.67 -14.54
CA SER A 313 39.85 17.06 -14.18
C SER A 313 39.43 17.41 -12.74
N VAL A 314 38.90 16.47 -11.96
CA VAL A 314 38.52 16.67 -10.55
C VAL A 314 39.32 15.74 -9.65
N THR A 315 39.81 16.28 -8.54
CA THR A 315 40.66 15.57 -7.56
C THR A 315 39.96 15.50 -6.20
N MET A 316 39.83 14.28 -5.67
CA MET A 316 39.35 14.03 -4.31
C MET A 316 40.54 13.71 -3.40
N ALA A 317 40.67 14.42 -2.28
CA ALA A 317 41.81 14.31 -1.37
C ALA A 317 41.38 13.91 0.05
N ASP A 318 41.70 12.66 0.40
CA ASP A 318 41.60 12.04 1.73
C ASP A 318 40.30 12.36 2.49
N SER A 319 39.20 11.92 1.90
CA SER A 319 37.83 12.12 2.39
C SER A 319 37.41 11.00 3.35
N THR A 320 37.70 11.17 4.65
CA THR A 320 37.05 10.35 5.68
C THR A 320 35.63 10.84 5.91
N ILE A 321 34.71 10.51 5.00
CA ILE A 321 33.28 10.80 5.16
C ILE A 321 32.77 10.04 6.40
N PRO A 322 32.25 10.72 7.44
CA PRO A 322 31.55 10.02 8.51
C PRO A 322 30.25 9.45 7.94
N VAL A 323 30.19 8.13 7.80
CA VAL A 323 29.01 7.42 7.30
C VAL A 323 27.92 7.49 8.36
N CYS A 324 26.87 8.28 8.11
CA CYS A 324 25.63 8.23 8.89
C CYS A 324 25.07 6.81 8.88
N LEU A 325 24.39 6.39 9.96
CA LEU A 325 23.82 5.04 10.02
C LEU A 325 22.75 4.85 8.94
N GLU A 326 22.84 3.73 8.21
CA GLU A 326 21.81 3.29 7.26
C GLU A 326 20.47 3.11 7.99
N LEU A 327 19.37 3.45 7.31
CA LEU A 327 18.02 3.30 7.85
C LEU A 327 17.68 1.81 8.05
N MET A 328 16.88 1.55 9.07
CA MET A 328 16.38 0.20 9.34
C MET A 328 15.26 -0.14 8.36
N GLU A 329 15.21 -1.40 7.91
CA GLU A 329 14.15 -1.89 7.02
C GLU A 329 12.75 -1.61 7.62
N GLY A 330 11.86 -1.01 6.84
CA GLY A 330 10.53 -0.58 7.31
C GLY A 330 10.49 0.76 8.05
N THR A 331 11.53 1.61 7.96
CA THR A 331 11.55 2.96 8.58
C THR A 331 11.77 4.08 7.56
N LYS A 332 11.47 5.32 7.95
CA LYS A 332 11.79 6.55 7.22
C LYS A 332 12.30 7.60 8.19
N ALA A 333 13.22 8.47 7.76
CA ALA A 333 13.60 9.65 8.51
C ALA A 333 12.79 10.86 8.03
N SER A 334 12.12 11.58 8.94
CA SER A 334 11.27 12.73 8.58
C SER A 334 12.02 14.06 8.53
N SER A 335 13.20 14.15 9.15
CA SER A 335 14.08 15.32 9.14
C SER A 335 15.55 14.94 9.38
N SER A 336 16.48 15.89 9.23
CA SER A 336 17.80 15.78 9.88
C SER A 336 17.64 15.71 11.41
N GLY A 337 18.67 15.21 12.10
CA GLY A 337 18.61 14.95 13.54
C GLY A 337 17.74 13.75 13.94
N THR A 338 17.34 12.89 12.99
CA THR A 338 16.49 11.74 13.30
C THR A 338 17.28 10.70 14.09
N THR A 339 16.90 10.50 15.35
CA THR A 339 17.42 9.45 16.24
C THR A 339 16.54 8.21 16.15
N VAL A 340 16.95 7.07 16.74
CA VAL A 340 16.10 5.86 16.83
C VAL A 340 14.69 6.21 17.33
N ALA A 341 14.59 7.06 18.35
CA ALA A 341 13.32 7.44 18.98
C ALA A 341 12.41 8.35 18.13
N THR A 342 12.99 9.19 17.27
CA THR A 342 12.23 10.08 16.37
C THR A 342 12.06 9.52 14.96
N LEU A 343 12.64 8.35 14.69
CA LEU A 343 12.53 7.65 13.42
C LEU A 343 11.08 7.22 13.15
N ASP A 344 10.61 7.47 11.94
CA ASP A 344 9.24 7.21 11.51
C ASP A 344 9.12 5.76 11.00
N LEU A 345 7.99 5.12 11.30
CA LEU A 345 7.75 3.72 10.97
C LEU A 345 6.85 3.64 9.75
N GLN A 346 7.23 2.86 8.74
CA GLN A 346 6.42 2.70 7.53
C GLN A 346 5.12 1.94 7.83
N GLU A 347 4.07 2.23 7.06
CA GLU A 347 2.82 1.47 7.10
C GLU A 347 3.11 -0.04 6.91
N GLY A 348 2.45 -0.89 7.70
CA GLY A 348 2.70 -2.33 7.71
C GLY A 348 3.85 -2.81 8.59
N TYR A 349 4.60 -1.92 9.26
CA TYR A 349 5.65 -2.29 10.21
C TYR A 349 5.30 -1.94 11.67
N TYR A 350 5.93 -2.64 12.62
CA TYR A 350 5.75 -2.46 14.06
C TYR A 350 7.10 -2.52 14.81
N ARG A 351 7.19 -1.80 15.93
CA ARG A 351 8.27 -1.92 16.92
C ARG A 351 7.73 -1.73 18.33
N THR A 352 8.37 -2.31 19.34
CA THR A 352 7.83 -2.35 20.72
C THR A 352 8.02 -1.06 21.53
N SER A 353 8.96 -0.21 21.14
CA SER A 353 9.16 1.13 21.70
C SER A 353 9.88 2.01 20.69
N ALA A 354 9.88 3.33 20.92
CA ALA A 354 10.54 4.29 20.05
C ALA A 354 12.04 3.99 19.90
N GLU A 355 12.70 3.49 20.94
CA GLU A 355 14.13 3.17 20.98
C GLU A 355 14.46 1.76 20.46
N SER A 356 13.48 0.98 20.01
CA SER A 356 13.71 -0.37 19.50
C SER A 356 14.39 -0.33 18.13
N GLN A 357 15.60 -0.89 18.06
CA GLN A 357 16.31 -1.18 16.81
C GLN A 357 15.78 -2.46 16.11
N VAL A 358 14.81 -3.15 16.71
CA VAL A 358 14.13 -4.29 16.08
C VAL A 358 12.80 -3.78 15.54
N VAL A 359 12.75 -3.66 14.21
CA VAL A 359 11.55 -3.38 13.41
C VAL A 359 11.12 -4.68 12.73
N VAL A 360 9.80 -4.91 12.66
CA VAL A 360 9.21 -6.16 12.19
C VAL A 360 7.95 -5.89 11.37
N GLU A 361 7.80 -6.60 10.26
CA GLU A 361 6.58 -6.55 9.42
C GLU A 361 5.36 -7.11 10.21
N CYS A 362 4.21 -6.47 10.03
CA CYS A 362 2.97 -6.87 10.68
C CYS A 362 2.30 -8.04 9.98
N TYR A 363 1.90 -9.04 10.77
CA TYR A 363 1.23 -10.24 10.28
C TYR A 363 -0.15 -9.95 9.62
N LEU A 364 -0.79 -8.85 10.01
CA LEU A 364 -2.09 -8.41 9.51
C LEU A 364 -1.93 -7.21 8.58
N THR A 365 -2.25 -7.42 7.29
CA THR A 365 -2.24 -6.36 6.28
C THR A 365 -3.25 -5.26 6.62
N GLY A 366 -2.76 -4.03 6.77
CA GLY A 366 -3.55 -2.86 7.14
C GLY A 366 -3.85 -2.70 8.64
N ALA A 367 -3.29 -3.53 9.52
CA ALA A 367 -3.48 -3.37 10.97
C ALA A 367 -2.47 -2.38 11.60
N CYS A 368 -1.31 -2.19 10.97
CA CYS A 368 -0.26 -1.29 11.43
C CYS A 368 -0.21 -0.04 10.54
N ALA A 369 -0.64 1.09 11.07
CA ALA A 369 -0.62 2.38 10.38
C ALA A 369 0.80 2.97 10.24
N GLY A 370 1.75 2.51 11.07
CA GLY A 370 3.09 3.10 11.16
C GLY A 370 3.10 4.37 12.00
N GLY A 371 4.03 5.29 11.73
CA GLY A 371 4.18 6.56 12.44
C GLY A 371 5.36 6.59 13.42
N THR A 372 5.51 7.69 14.15
CA THR A 372 6.59 7.89 15.12
C THR A 372 6.25 7.36 16.53
N ASP A 373 4.99 7.50 16.95
CA ASP A 373 4.50 7.23 18.31
C ASP A 373 4.10 5.75 18.58
N PRO A 374 4.79 5.03 19.49
CA PRO A 374 4.47 3.65 19.85
C PRO A 374 3.06 3.39 20.37
N GLU A 375 2.37 4.40 20.92
CA GLU A 375 0.98 4.23 21.39
C GLU A 375 -0.03 4.20 20.23
N ASN A 376 0.36 4.68 19.04
CA ASN A 376 -0.53 4.90 17.89
C ASN A 376 -0.09 4.17 16.59
N TYR A 377 0.77 3.15 16.67
CA TYR A 377 1.17 2.34 15.50
C TYR A 377 0.03 1.50 14.88
N CYS A 378 -1.09 1.34 15.57
CA CYS A 378 -2.20 0.52 15.12
C CYS A 378 -3.28 1.33 14.42
N ALA A 379 -3.80 0.79 13.32
CA ALA A 379 -4.95 1.35 12.60
C ALA A 379 -6.23 1.20 13.43
N ASP A 380 -7.26 2.01 13.10
CA ASP A 380 -8.55 2.01 13.80
C ASP A 380 -9.15 0.59 13.90
N GLY A 381 -9.52 0.20 15.13
CA GLY A 381 -10.07 -1.11 15.42
C GLY A 381 -9.05 -2.20 15.76
N TYR A 382 -7.74 -1.91 15.71
CA TYR A 382 -6.65 -2.81 16.11
C TYR A 382 -5.90 -2.30 17.34
N GLU A 383 -5.43 -3.21 18.19
CA GLU A 383 -4.66 -2.92 19.39
C GLU A 383 -3.64 -4.03 19.74
N GLY A 384 -2.82 -3.76 20.74
CA GLY A 384 -1.86 -4.72 21.30
C GLY A 384 -0.60 -4.94 20.44
N PRO A 385 0.28 -5.89 20.84
CA PRO A 385 1.51 -6.17 20.11
C PRO A 385 1.23 -6.59 18.67
N TYR A 386 1.99 -6.05 17.70
CA TYR A 386 1.77 -6.26 16.26
C TYR A 386 0.36 -5.89 15.75
N CYS A 387 -0.39 -5.09 16.51
CA CYS A 387 -1.77 -4.71 16.20
C CYS A 387 -2.66 -5.93 15.94
N SER A 388 -2.44 -6.99 16.71
CA SER A 388 -2.99 -8.34 16.49
C SER A 388 -4.27 -8.66 17.25
N VAL A 389 -4.78 -7.71 18.03
CA VAL A 389 -6.01 -7.80 18.81
C VAL A 389 -7.01 -6.79 18.26
N CYS A 390 -8.31 -7.11 18.27
CA CYS A 390 -9.34 -6.13 17.93
C CYS A 390 -9.66 -5.26 19.13
N ALA A 391 -9.66 -3.94 18.93
CA ALA A 391 -9.99 -2.96 19.95
C ALA A 391 -11.47 -3.03 20.38
N ASP A 392 -11.79 -2.41 21.51
CA ASP A 392 -13.15 -2.37 22.06
C ASP A 392 -14.19 -1.88 21.02
N GLY A 393 -15.25 -2.67 20.82
CA GLY A 393 -16.28 -2.41 19.80
C GLY A 393 -16.02 -3.06 18.44
N TYR A 394 -14.88 -3.71 18.24
CA TYR A 394 -14.54 -4.47 17.03
C TYR A 394 -14.48 -5.98 17.32
N ALA A 395 -14.78 -6.79 16.31
CA ALA A 395 -14.73 -8.25 16.39
C ALA A 395 -13.92 -8.83 15.22
N PRO A 396 -13.15 -9.92 15.45
CA PRO A 396 -12.39 -10.56 14.38
C PRO A 396 -13.33 -11.25 13.38
N GLY A 397 -13.25 -10.82 12.13
CA GLY A 397 -13.94 -11.40 11.00
C GLY A 397 -13.21 -12.59 10.38
N THR A 398 -13.67 -12.98 9.18
CA THR A 398 -12.95 -13.90 8.31
C THR A 398 -11.57 -13.32 7.94
N ALA A 399 -10.52 -14.15 8.06
CA ALA A 399 -9.11 -13.75 7.88
C ALA A 399 -8.54 -12.77 8.93
N TYR A 400 -9.07 -12.78 10.16
CA TYR A 400 -8.53 -12.10 11.35
C TYR A 400 -8.53 -10.56 11.33
N GLN A 401 -9.09 -9.92 10.30
CA GLN A 401 -9.33 -8.47 10.31
C GLN A 401 -10.44 -8.09 11.29
N CYS A 402 -10.36 -6.88 11.85
CA CYS A 402 -11.27 -6.39 12.88
C CYS A 402 -12.38 -5.54 12.23
N HIS A 403 -13.65 -5.92 12.47
CA HIS A 403 -14.82 -5.19 11.95
C HIS A 403 -15.67 -4.60 13.09
N GLU A 404 -16.24 -3.41 12.85
CA GLU A 404 -17.08 -2.69 13.81
C GLU A 404 -18.40 -3.43 14.11
N CYS A 405 -18.76 -3.55 15.39
CA CYS A 405 -20.00 -4.15 15.87
C CYS A 405 -21.24 -3.27 15.59
N SER A 406 -21.74 -3.26 14.35
CA SER A 406 -22.94 -2.49 13.98
C SER A 406 -24.23 -2.99 14.67
N GLY A 407 -24.80 -2.14 15.54
CA GLY A 407 -25.88 -2.49 16.49
C GLY A 407 -27.27 -2.81 15.91
N THR A 408 -27.45 -2.87 14.59
CA THR A 408 -28.77 -3.09 13.94
C THR A 408 -29.08 -4.56 13.63
N SER A 409 -28.12 -5.47 13.75
CA SER A 409 -28.33 -6.92 13.56
C SER A 409 -28.78 -7.67 14.84
N MET A 410 -28.82 -6.99 15.98
CA MET A 410 -29.07 -7.56 17.33
C MET A 410 -30.35 -8.39 17.48
N GLY A 411 -31.40 -8.13 16.69
CA GLY A 411 -32.70 -8.82 16.81
C GLY A 411 -32.79 -10.17 16.09
N SER A 412 -32.15 -10.30 14.92
CA SER A 412 -32.35 -11.46 14.03
C SER A 412 -31.43 -12.63 14.38
N ALA A 413 -30.16 -12.37 14.68
CA ALA A 413 -29.17 -13.41 15.01
C ALA A 413 -29.48 -14.12 16.33
N VAL A 414 -29.78 -13.36 17.39
CA VAL A 414 -30.18 -13.92 18.70
C VAL A 414 -31.50 -14.69 18.59
N GLY A 415 -32.46 -14.18 17.81
CA GLY A 415 -33.71 -14.88 17.51
C GLY A 415 -33.48 -16.21 16.79
N LEU A 416 -32.56 -16.25 15.82
CA LEU A 416 -32.22 -17.46 15.07
C LEU A 416 -31.48 -18.49 15.94
N ALA A 417 -30.48 -18.07 16.72
CA ALA A 417 -29.73 -18.94 17.63
C ALA A 417 -30.63 -19.52 18.74
N ALA A 418 -31.47 -18.68 19.36
CA ALA A 418 -32.48 -19.14 20.32
C ALA A 418 -33.51 -20.08 19.67
N ALA A 419 -33.93 -19.82 18.43
CA ALA A 419 -34.81 -20.73 17.69
C ALA A 419 -34.14 -22.07 17.37
N VAL A 420 -32.86 -22.10 16.98
CA VAL A 420 -32.11 -23.34 16.74
C VAL A 420 -31.92 -24.13 18.02
N VAL A 421 -31.53 -23.50 19.13
CA VAL A 421 -31.42 -24.16 20.45
C VAL A 421 -32.79 -24.65 20.92
N ALA A 422 -33.86 -23.87 20.75
CA ALA A 422 -35.22 -24.29 21.06
C ALA A 422 -35.67 -25.46 20.19
N VAL A 423 -35.33 -25.49 18.90
CA VAL A 423 -35.62 -26.62 17.99
C VAL A 423 -34.82 -27.86 18.37
N VAL A 424 -33.53 -27.73 18.72
CA VAL A 424 -32.71 -28.85 19.20
C VAL A 424 -33.26 -29.41 20.52
N LEU A 425 -33.59 -28.55 21.48
CA LEU A 425 -34.23 -28.95 22.74
C LEU A 425 -35.63 -29.54 22.53
N LEU A 426 -36.41 -29.02 21.58
CA LEU A 426 -37.70 -29.59 21.18
C LEU A 426 -37.53 -30.97 20.55
N VAL A 427 -36.55 -31.16 19.66
CA VAL A 427 -36.23 -32.46 19.05
C VAL A 427 -35.76 -33.44 20.12
N VAL A 428 -34.88 -33.04 21.03
CA VAL A 428 -34.45 -33.85 22.17
C VAL A 428 -35.63 -34.19 23.09
N ALA A 429 -36.52 -33.25 23.37
CA ALA A 429 -37.72 -33.47 24.19
C ALA A 429 -38.76 -34.37 23.50
N VAL A 430 -38.95 -34.25 22.19
CA VAL A 430 -39.80 -35.14 21.38
C VAL A 430 -39.22 -36.55 21.35
N VAL A 431 -37.91 -36.69 21.10
CA VAL A 431 -37.22 -37.99 21.13
C VAL A 431 -37.27 -38.60 22.54
N ALA A 432 -37.11 -37.80 23.60
CA ALA A 432 -37.20 -38.25 24.99
C ALA A 432 -38.63 -38.66 25.37
N THR A 433 -39.66 -37.90 24.97
CA THR A 433 -41.06 -38.23 25.27
C THR A 433 -41.56 -39.43 24.47
N ASP A 434 -41.10 -39.62 23.23
CA ASP A 434 -41.34 -40.86 22.49
C ASP A 434 -40.52 -42.04 23.06
N LEU A 435 -39.34 -41.81 23.66
CA LEU A 435 -38.64 -42.84 24.43
C LEU A 435 -39.44 -43.27 25.68
N VAL A 436 -40.00 -42.32 26.44
CA VAL A 436 -40.77 -42.59 27.66
C VAL A 436 -42.10 -43.29 27.33
N ARG A 437 -42.83 -42.84 26.31
CA ARG A 437 -44.09 -43.46 25.84
C ARG A 437 -43.92 -44.88 25.28
N VAL A 438 -42.71 -45.29 24.97
CA VAL A 438 -42.37 -46.67 24.54
C VAL A 438 -41.89 -47.54 25.72
N VAL A 439 -41.59 -46.94 26.87
CA VAL A 439 -41.25 -47.64 28.13
C VAL A 439 -42.51 -47.93 28.95
N ASP A 440 -43.45 -47.00 29.04
CA ASP A 440 -44.75 -47.22 29.68
C ASP A 440 -45.72 -47.99 28.77
N GLY A 441 -45.66 -49.32 28.86
CA GLY A 441 -46.50 -50.21 28.06
C GLY A 441 -47.94 -50.33 28.54
N ASP A 442 -48.84 -49.39 28.15
CA ASP A 442 -50.21 -49.76 27.75
C ASP A 442 -50.93 -48.70 26.86
N ARG A 443 -51.85 -49.16 26.01
CA ARG A 443 -52.92 -48.41 25.30
C ARG A 443 -52.59 -47.17 24.42
N SER A 444 -52.07 -47.38 23.21
CA SER A 444 -52.79 -47.02 21.95
C SER A 444 -52.03 -47.47 20.69
N ILE A 445 -52.30 -48.69 20.22
CA ILE A 445 -51.63 -49.29 19.04
C ILE A 445 -52.16 -48.73 17.70
N LYS A 446 -53.21 -47.88 17.71
CA LYS A 446 -53.81 -47.32 16.48
C LYS A 446 -53.09 -46.07 15.97
N ASP A 447 -52.80 -45.09 16.82
CA ASP A 447 -52.24 -43.80 16.38
C ASP A 447 -50.73 -43.85 16.10
N ALA A 448 -50.00 -44.73 16.79
CA ALA A 448 -48.58 -44.96 16.54
C ALA A 448 -48.31 -45.49 15.12
N ARG A 449 -49.24 -46.23 14.50
CA ARG A 449 -49.11 -46.67 13.10
C ARG A 449 -49.26 -45.51 12.12
N THR A 450 -50.16 -44.57 12.38
CA THR A 450 -50.41 -43.39 11.54
C THR A 450 -49.28 -42.36 11.63
N LEU A 451 -48.72 -42.13 12.82
CA LEU A 451 -47.60 -41.21 13.00
C LEU A 451 -46.27 -41.83 12.51
N LYS A 452 -45.97 -43.08 12.86
CA LYS A 452 -44.79 -43.80 12.35
C LYS A 452 -44.85 -43.96 10.82
N GLY A 453 -46.05 -44.16 10.26
CA GLY A 453 -46.29 -44.16 8.82
C GLY A 453 -46.30 -42.77 8.16
N ARG A 454 -46.32 -41.67 8.92
CA ARG A 454 -46.08 -40.30 8.42
C ARG A 454 -44.61 -39.94 8.48
N LEU A 455 -43.93 -40.25 9.59
CA LEU A 455 -42.48 -40.09 9.75
C LEU A 455 -41.69 -40.97 8.77
N SER A 456 -42.07 -42.24 8.56
CA SER A 456 -41.41 -43.08 7.55
C SER A 456 -41.64 -42.58 6.13
N ARG A 457 -42.82 -42.01 5.82
CA ARG A 457 -43.07 -41.35 4.52
C ARG A 457 -42.31 -40.04 4.37
N PHE A 458 -42.11 -39.28 5.45
CA PHE A 458 -41.29 -38.07 5.43
C PHE A 458 -39.80 -38.41 5.28
N GLN A 459 -39.30 -39.41 6.00
CA GLN A 459 -37.93 -39.91 5.86
C GLN A 459 -37.68 -40.48 4.46
N ALA A 460 -38.61 -41.30 3.93
CA ALA A 460 -38.54 -41.77 2.55
C ALA A 460 -38.68 -40.63 1.53
N PHE A 461 -39.46 -39.58 1.81
CA PHE A 461 -39.53 -38.40 0.96
C PHE A 461 -38.19 -37.64 0.97
N VAL A 462 -37.59 -37.35 2.13
CA VAL A 462 -36.30 -36.64 2.23
C VAL A 462 -35.18 -37.42 1.52
N VAL A 463 -35.08 -38.73 1.75
CA VAL A 463 -34.05 -39.58 1.12
C VAL A 463 -34.24 -39.69 -0.40
N ASN A 464 -35.48 -39.67 -0.91
CA ASN A 464 -35.74 -39.75 -2.35
C ASN A 464 -35.83 -38.38 -3.06
N ALA A 465 -36.03 -37.29 -2.33
CA ALA A 465 -36.18 -35.94 -2.90
C ALA A 465 -34.87 -35.14 -2.93
N PHE A 466 -33.95 -35.39 -1.98
CA PHE A 466 -32.68 -34.67 -1.87
C PHE A 466 -31.49 -35.55 -2.22
N PRO A 467 -30.68 -35.21 -3.25
CA PRO A 467 -29.50 -35.96 -3.63
C PRO A 467 -28.35 -35.65 -2.65
N LEU A 468 -28.34 -36.35 -1.50
CA LEU A 468 -27.36 -36.14 -0.43
C LEU A 468 -25.89 -36.24 -0.92
N THR A 469 -25.61 -37.08 -1.92
CA THR A 469 -24.27 -37.22 -2.54
C THR A 469 -23.85 -35.94 -3.25
N THR A 470 -24.75 -35.37 -4.05
CA THR A 470 -24.54 -34.14 -4.82
C THR A 470 -24.44 -32.92 -3.89
N VAL A 471 -25.24 -32.86 -2.82
CA VAL A 471 -25.14 -31.84 -1.77
C VAL A 471 -23.78 -31.90 -1.06
N LYS A 472 -23.34 -33.11 -0.66
CA LYS A 472 -22.04 -33.32 0.02
C LYS A 472 -20.87 -32.77 -0.80
N ILE A 473 -20.87 -32.97 -2.12
CA ILE A 473 -19.81 -32.46 -3.02
C ILE A 473 -19.70 -30.93 -2.94
N VAL A 474 -20.83 -30.21 -2.99
CA VAL A 474 -20.84 -28.73 -2.92
C VAL A 474 -20.43 -28.24 -1.53
N VAL A 475 -20.94 -28.88 -0.47
CA VAL A 475 -20.58 -28.57 0.94
C VAL A 475 -19.08 -28.69 1.18
N VAL A 476 -18.44 -29.77 0.70
CA VAL A 476 -17.00 -29.98 0.88
C VAL A 476 -16.17 -28.98 0.07
N ALA A 477 -16.64 -28.56 -1.11
CA ALA A 477 -15.97 -27.53 -1.90
C ALA A 477 -15.99 -26.17 -1.17
N TRP A 478 -17.15 -25.74 -0.67
CA TRP A 478 -17.28 -24.50 0.09
C TRP A 478 -16.50 -24.51 1.40
N GLN A 479 -16.45 -25.65 2.11
CA GLN A 479 -15.62 -25.83 3.31
C GLN A 479 -14.11 -25.64 3.06
N ILE A 480 -13.63 -25.82 1.82
CA ILE A 480 -12.24 -25.55 1.46
C ILE A 480 -12.06 -24.08 1.07
N ILE A 481 -12.95 -23.55 0.21
CA ILE A 481 -12.86 -22.17 -0.29
C ILE A 481 -12.96 -21.15 0.85
N THR A 482 -13.95 -21.32 1.76
CA THR A 482 -14.20 -20.38 2.87
C THR A 482 -13.10 -20.37 3.93
N GLN A 483 -12.36 -21.47 4.11
CA GLN A 483 -11.22 -21.50 5.05
C GLN A 483 -9.94 -20.91 4.44
N PHE A 484 -9.79 -20.90 3.11
CA PHE A 484 -8.50 -20.63 2.46
C PHE A 484 -7.94 -19.22 2.71
N GLY A 485 -8.79 -18.18 2.69
CA GLY A 485 -8.35 -16.80 2.93
C GLY A 485 -7.67 -16.61 4.29
N ALA A 486 -8.28 -17.19 5.34
CA ALA A 486 -7.74 -17.14 6.70
C ALA A 486 -6.45 -17.95 6.89
N ILE A 487 -6.20 -18.98 6.06
CA ILE A 487 -4.98 -19.80 6.09
C ILE A 487 -3.80 -19.11 5.42
N ALA A 488 -4.09 -18.39 4.33
CA ALA A 488 -3.08 -17.78 3.46
C ALA A 488 -2.79 -16.29 3.76
N GLY A 489 -3.44 -15.70 4.77
CA GLY A 489 -3.16 -14.33 5.20
C GLY A 489 -3.42 -13.29 4.12
N PHE A 490 -4.60 -13.37 3.49
CA PHE A 490 -5.09 -12.37 2.54
C PHE A 490 -6.63 -12.32 2.58
N VAL A 491 -7.19 -11.21 2.09
CA VAL A 491 -8.64 -11.01 1.98
C VAL A 491 -9.02 -10.94 0.50
N TYR A 492 -10.14 -11.57 0.13
CA TYR A 492 -10.67 -11.43 -1.23
C TYR A 492 -11.36 -10.06 -1.39
N PRO A 493 -11.55 -9.56 -2.63
CA PRO A 493 -12.32 -8.34 -2.86
C PRO A 493 -13.72 -8.41 -2.24
N GLU A 494 -14.23 -7.25 -1.79
CA GLU A 494 -15.43 -7.15 -0.95
C GLU A 494 -16.63 -7.94 -1.51
N GLU A 495 -16.87 -7.88 -2.82
CA GLU A 495 -18.03 -8.52 -3.44
C GLU A 495 -17.92 -10.05 -3.43
N TYR A 496 -16.71 -10.60 -3.46
CA TYR A 496 -16.49 -12.04 -3.28
C TYR A 496 -16.53 -12.43 -1.80
N GLN A 497 -15.99 -11.59 -0.92
CA GLN A 497 -15.96 -11.86 0.51
C GLN A 497 -17.38 -11.90 1.10
N ASP A 498 -18.25 -10.97 0.70
CA ASP A 498 -19.68 -10.98 1.04
C ASP A 498 -20.40 -12.25 0.56
N PHE A 499 -20.08 -12.72 -0.65
CA PHE A 499 -20.62 -13.97 -1.16
C PHE A 499 -20.14 -15.18 -0.32
N LEU A 500 -18.86 -15.23 0.06
CA LEU A 500 -18.32 -16.28 0.93
C LEU A 500 -18.94 -16.25 2.33
N ASN A 501 -19.21 -15.07 2.88
CA ASN A 501 -19.85 -14.88 4.18
C ASN A 501 -21.25 -15.52 4.25
N VAL A 502 -22.01 -15.53 3.14
CA VAL A 502 -23.30 -16.24 3.04
C VAL A 502 -23.13 -17.77 3.12
N LEU A 503 -21.97 -18.30 2.73
CA LEU A 503 -21.66 -19.74 2.72
C LEU A 503 -21.04 -20.23 4.04
N THR A 504 -20.48 -19.35 4.86
CA THR A 504 -19.86 -19.64 6.16
C THR A 504 -20.67 -20.56 7.10
N PRO A 505 -22.02 -20.50 7.20
CA PRO A 505 -22.79 -21.42 8.05
C PRO A 505 -22.63 -22.91 7.70
N VAL A 506 -22.23 -23.23 6.46
CA VAL A 506 -21.97 -24.60 5.99
C VAL A 506 -20.63 -25.15 6.50
N ASN A 507 -19.75 -24.29 7.02
CA ASN A 507 -18.37 -24.66 7.34
C ASN A 507 -18.22 -25.49 8.63
N LEU A 508 -19.23 -25.48 9.51
CA LEU A 508 -19.11 -25.93 10.92
C LEU A 508 -17.90 -25.28 11.61
N ASP A 509 -17.64 -24.02 11.27
CA ASP A 509 -16.53 -23.28 11.82
C ASP A 509 -16.82 -22.89 13.27
N ILE A 510 -15.86 -23.15 14.16
CA ILE A 510 -15.90 -22.65 15.54
C ILE A 510 -15.84 -21.11 15.51
N GLY A 511 -15.35 -20.49 14.42
CA GLY A 511 -15.52 -19.07 14.08
C GLY A 511 -16.97 -18.57 14.19
N PHE A 512 -17.98 -19.36 13.83
CA PHE A 512 -19.40 -18.99 14.00
C PHE A 512 -19.88 -19.07 15.47
N ILE A 513 -19.14 -19.78 16.32
CA ILE A 513 -19.30 -19.79 17.79
C ILE A 513 -18.44 -18.66 18.41
N LEU A 514 -17.42 -18.15 17.71
CA LEU A 514 -16.54 -17.07 18.15
C LEU A 514 -16.99 -15.68 17.70
N SER A 515 -17.84 -15.56 16.67
CA SER A 515 -18.57 -14.33 16.35
C SER A 515 -19.62 -13.95 17.41
N TYR A 516 -19.78 -14.79 18.45
CA TYR A 516 -20.38 -14.42 19.73
C TYR A 516 -19.53 -13.40 20.53
N SER A 517 -18.28 -13.12 20.13
CA SER A 517 -17.40 -12.11 20.76
C SER A 517 -17.98 -10.69 20.76
N CYS A 518 -18.83 -10.35 19.79
CA CYS A 518 -19.58 -9.10 19.77
C CYS A 518 -20.71 -9.03 20.83
N PHE A 519 -20.99 -10.15 21.54
CA PHE A 519 -22.06 -10.28 22.54
C PHE A 519 -21.53 -10.56 23.96
N VAL A 520 -20.30 -11.06 24.11
CA VAL A 520 -19.64 -11.34 25.39
C VAL A 520 -18.14 -11.06 25.25
N THR A 521 -17.60 -10.24 26.14
CA THR A 521 -16.16 -10.01 26.32
C THR A 521 -15.48 -11.30 26.79
N THR A 522 -15.12 -12.14 25.83
CA THR A 522 -14.43 -13.42 26.04
C THR A 522 -12.93 -13.24 25.87
N ASP A 523 -12.17 -13.60 26.89
CA ASP A 523 -10.71 -13.58 26.83
C ASP A 523 -10.17 -14.76 25.99
N PHE A 524 -8.83 -14.81 25.84
CA PHE A 524 -8.17 -15.89 25.11
C PHE A 524 -8.43 -17.28 25.71
N PHE A 525 -8.53 -17.39 27.03
CA PHE A 525 -8.68 -18.66 27.74
C PHE A 525 -10.09 -19.21 27.64
N ASP A 526 -11.12 -18.36 27.70
CA ASP A 526 -12.51 -18.72 27.45
C ASP A 526 -12.69 -19.31 26.04
N ARG A 527 -12.11 -18.65 25.03
CA ARG A 527 -12.15 -19.10 23.62
C ARG A 527 -11.47 -20.45 23.45
N LEU A 528 -10.28 -20.62 24.05
CA LEU A 528 -9.55 -21.90 24.04
C LEU A 528 -10.32 -23.02 24.75
N LEU A 529 -10.98 -22.71 25.87
CA LEU A 529 -11.75 -23.67 26.67
C LEU A 529 -13.01 -24.14 25.92
N ILE A 530 -13.74 -23.23 25.25
CA ILE A 530 -14.90 -23.58 24.42
C ILE A 530 -14.47 -24.45 23.22
N ALA A 531 -13.40 -24.04 22.52
CA ALA A 531 -12.90 -24.77 21.35
C ALA A 531 -12.38 -26.18 21.68
N THR A 532 -11.83 -26.39 22.88
CA THR A 532 -11.31 -27.69 23.32
C THR A 532 -12.38 -28.59 23.95
N ILE A 533 -13.30 -28.06 24.76
CA ILE A 533 -14.32 -28.86 25.45
C ILE A 533 -15.54 -29.16 24.54
N GLY A 534 -15.93 -28.24 23.67
CA GLY A 534 -17.10 -28.38 22.79
C GLY A 534 -17.10 -29.68 21.97
N PRO A 535 -16.05 -29.98 21.19
CA PRO A 535 -15.94 -31.22 20.43
C PRO A 535 -15.98 -32.47 21.31
N VAL A 536 -15.39 -32.43 22.51
CA VAL A 536 -15.39 -33.56 23.46
C VAL A 536 -16.80 -33.83 24.00
N VAL A 537 -17.59 -32.79 24.30
CA VAL A 537 -18.99 -32.93 24.72
C VAL A 537 -19.85 -33.50 23.60
N VAL A 538 -19.68 -33.02 22.36
CA VAL A 538 -20.40 -33.57 21.19
C VAL A 538 -20.04 -35.04 20.95
N LEU A 539 -18.76 -35.39 21.01
CA LEU A 539 -18.30 -36.78 20.89
C LEU A 539 -18.81 -37.67 22.03
N ALA A 540 -18.90 -37.15 23.26
CA ALA A 540 -19.47 -37.88 24.40
C ALA A 540 -20.99 -38.13 24.21
N LEU A 541 -21.75 -37.16 23.67
CA LEU A 541 -23.17 -37.32 23.34
C LEU A 541 -23.39 -38.31 22.19
N LEU A 542 -22.54 -38.28 21.15
CA LEU A 542 -22.56 -39.25 20.05
C LEU A 542 -22.17 -40.66 20.53
N ALA A 543 -21.17 -40.78 21.40
CA ALA A 543 -20.80 -42.05 22.03
C ALA A 543 -21.92 -42.61 22.91
N LEU A 544 -22.61 -41.75 23.69
CA LEU A 544 -23.75 -42.13 24.51
C LEU A 544 -24.90 -42.67 23.65
N THR A 545 -25.27 -41.96 22.57
CA THR A 545 -26.33 -42.42 21.66
C THR A 545 -25.94 -43.71 20.92
N PHE A 546 -24.68 -43.86 20.50
CA PHE A 546 -24.15 -45.10 19.91
C PHE A 546 -24.19 -46.27 20.90
N VAL A 547 -23.78 -46.09 22.16
CA VAL A 547 -23.82 -47.14 23.19
C VAL A 547 -25.26 -47.55 23.51
N VAL A 548 -26.19 -46.59 23.61
CA VAL A 548 -27.63 -46.86 23.81
C VAL A 548 -28.22 -47.60 22.60
N GLY A 549 -27.87 -47.20 21.38
CA GLY A 549 -28.27 -47.88 20.14
C GLY A 549 -27.74 -49.32 20.06
N ARG A 550 -26.45 -49.52 20.34
CA ARG A 550 -25.81 -50.85 20.35
C ARG A 550 -26.40 -51.78 21.41
N LYS A 551 -26.71 -51.26 22.60
CA LYS A 551 -27.36 -52.02 23.68
C LYS A 551 -28.81 -52.41 23.34
N ARG A 552 -29.51 -51.63 22.50
CA ARG A 552 -30.80 -52.02 21.90
C ARG A 552 -30.62 -53.08 20.80
N ASN A 553 -29.62 -52.96 19.93
CA ASN A 553 -29.46 -53.87 18.78
C ASN A 553 -29.07 -55.32 19.19
N ILE A 554 -28.28 -55.47 20.26
CA ILE A 554 -27.94 -56.79 20.84
C ILE A 554 -29.20 -57.53 21.32
N ASN A 555 -30.18 -56.81 21.87
CA ASN A 555 -31.45 -57.41 22.33
C ASN A 555 -32.35 -57.83 21.15
N SER A 556 -32.24 -57.21 19.97
CA SER A 556 -32.92 -57.67 18.75
C SER A 556 -32.23 -58.86 18.09
N GLU A 557 -30.90 -58.95 18.07
CA GLU A 557 -30.20 -60.14 17.54
C GLU A 557 -30.55 -61.41 18.33
N ALA A 558 -30.71 -61.31 19.65
CA ALA A 558 -31.18 -62.42 20.49
C ALA A 558 -32.61 -62.87 20.14
N ALA A 559 -33.50 -61.94 19.78
CA ALA A 559 -34.88 -62.24 19.36
C ALA A 559 -34.94 -62.83 17.94
N VAL A 560 -34.08 -62.38 17.01
CA VAL A 560 -34.01 -62.90 15.63
C VAL A 560 -33.45 -64.33 15.59
N ARG A 561 -32.41 -64.64 16.39
CA ARG A 561 -31.88 -66.02 16.51
C ARG A 561 -32.92 -67.03 16.99
N ALA A 562 -33.93 -66.61 17.75
CA ALA A 562 -35.04 -67.47 18.17
C ALA A 562 -36.06 -67.76 17.04
N LEU A 563 -36.05 -66.96 15.97
CA LEU A 563 -36.94 -67.06 14.80
C LEU A 563 -36.29 -67.81 13.62
N ASP A 564 -34.97 -67.69 13.43
CA ASP A 564 -34.22 -68.35 12.34
C ASP A 564 -34.28 -69.89 12.37
N LEU A 565 -34.51 -70.49 13.55
CA LEU A 565 -34.62 -71.95 13.73
C LEU A 565 -35.81 -72.60 12.99
N ARG A 566 -36.70 -71.83 12.33
CA ARG A 566 -37.90 -72.35 11.64
C ARG A 566 -37.86 -72.33 10.11
N HIS A 567 -36.92 -71.64 9.46
CA HIS A 567 -36.91 -71.47 7.98
C HIS A 567 -35.58 -71.85 7.29
N ALA A 568 -34.81 -72.77 7.88
CA ALA A 568 -33.47 -73.13 7.41
C ALA A 568 -33.44 -74.17 6.25
N LYS A 569 -34.25 -74.02 5.18
CA LYS A 569 -34.18 -74.93 4.00
C LYS A 569 -34.13 -74.31 2.59
N ASP A 570 -34.54 -73.06 2.37
CA ASP A 570 -34.72 -72.53 1.00
C ASP A 570 -33.69 -71.49 0.53
N LEU A 571 -32.68 -71.14 1.34
CA LEU A 571 -31.79 -69.98 1.09
C LEU A 571 -30.35 -70.34 0.73
N GLN A 572 -30.16 -71.03 -0.41
CA GLN A 572 -28.83 -71.30 -0.99
C GLN A 572 -28.46 -70.38 -2.18
N LYS A 573 -29.06 -69.18 -2.28
CA LYS A 573 -28.86 -68.27 -3.44
C LYS A 573 -28.87 -66.75 -3.15
N ALA A 574 -28.92 -66.31 -1.89
CA ALA A 574 -29.12 -64.91 -1.50
C ALA A 574 -28.05 -64.37 -0.54
N ASP A 575 -26.78 -64.59 -0.86
CA ASP A 575 -25.65 -64.31 0.04
C ASP A 575 -25.11 -62.86 -0.04
N ARG A 576 -25.86 -61.95 -0.68
CA ARG A 576 -25.48 -60.53 -0.86
C ARG A 576 -26.18 -59.57 0.09
N ASP A 577 -27.31 -59.97 0.69
CA ASP A 577 -28.18 -59.11 1.52
C ASP A 577 -28.02 -59.35 3.03
N ARG A 578 -27.01 -60.14 3.46
CA ARG A 578 -26.89 -60.69 4.83
C ARG A 578 -25.89 -59.98 5.76
N LEU A 579 -25.72 -58.67 5.60
CA LEU A 579 -25.03 -57.82 6.60
C LEU A 579 -25.92 -56.64 7.09
N PRO A 580 -27.02 -56.93 7.82
CA PRO A 580 -27.95 -55.90 8.30
C PRO A 580 -27.30 -54.88 9.27
N ASN A 581 -26.16 -55.22 9.88
CA ASN A 581 -25.43 -54.32 10.78
C ASN A 581 -24.58 -53.23 10.07
N LEU A 582 -24.50 -53.24 8.73
CA LEU A 582 -23.72 -52.27 7.93
C LEU A 582 -24.59 -51.31 7.09
N GLN A 583 -25.90 -51.53 6.99
CA GLN A 583 -26.82 -50.62 6.29
C GLN A 583 -26.75 -49.15 6.78
N PRO A 584 -26.61 -48.84 8.08
CA PRO A 584 -26.47 -47.45 8.54
C PRO A 584 -25.17 -46.74 8.14
N LEU A 585 -24.19 -47.47 7.57
CA LEU A 585 -22.97 -46.90 6.99
C LEU A 585 -22.97 -46.93 5.46
N GLY A 586 -24.00 -47.46 4.79
CA GLY A 586 -24.10 -47.53 3.33
C GLY A 586 -23.96 -46.15 2.68
N ASP A 587 -24.69 -45.18 3.21
CA ASP A 587 -24.74 -43.78 2.76
C ASP A 587 -23.37 -43.09 2.61
N LEU A 588 -22.34 -43.53 3.35
CA LEU A 588 -20.98 -42.97 3.23
C LEU A 588 -20.25 -43.39 1.96
N TRP A 589 -20.51 -44.60 1.44
CA TRP A 589 -19.73 -45.19 0.34
C TRP A 589 -20.53 -45.57 -0.91
N GLU A 590 -21.87 -45.59 -0.83
CA GLU A 590 -22.77 -45.88 -1.96
C GLU A 590 -22.67 -44.85 -3.11
N ALA A 591 -22.16 -43.64 -2.83
CA ALA A 591 -21.86 -42.62 -3.84
C ALA A 591 -20.76 -43.03 -4.84
N TYR A 592 -19.84 -43.91 -4.40
CA TYR A 592 -18.65 -44.30 -5.15
C TYR A 592 -18.87 -45.60 -5.93
N LYS A 593 -18.07 -45.80 -6.98
CA LYS A 593 -18.02 -47.08 -7.69
C LYS A 593 -17.61 -48.21 -6.72
N PRO A 594 -18.19 -49.42 -6.80
CA PRO A 594 -17.89 -50.51 -5.85
C PRO A 594 -16.42 -50.88 -5.69
N SER A 595 -15.58 -50.63 -6.72
CA SER A 595 -14.13 -50.84 -6.69
C SER A 595 -13.32 -49.68 -6.07
N ARG A 596 -13.99 -48.61 -5.60
CA ARG A 596 -13.39 -47.31 -5.26
C ARG A 596 -13.95 -46.69 -3.97
N TYR A 597 -14.59 -47.48 -3.10
CA TYR A 597 -15.17 -47.01 -1.83
C TYR A 597 -14.16 -46.32 -0.89
N TYR A 598 -12.86 -46.63 -1.01
CA TYR A 598 -11.79 -46.01 -0.24
C TYR A 598 -11.57 -44.51 -0.57
N TYR A 599 -12.18 -43.98 -1.65
CA TYR A 599 -12.04 -42.58 -2.03
C TYR A 599 -12.58 -41.61 -0.97
N GLU A 600 -13.51 -42.04 -0.11
CA GLU A 600 -13.94 -41.28 1.07
C GLU A 600 -12.75 -40.90 1.97
N ILE A 601 -11.77 -41.80 2.14
CA ILE A 601 -10.54 -41.53 2.90
C ILE A 601 -9.67 -40.50 2.17
N ILE A 602 -9.61 -40.56 0.84
CA ILE A 602 -8.87 -39.60 0.01
C ILE A 602 -9.48 -38.20 0.14
N GLU A 603 -10.81 -38.07 0.23
CA GLU A 603 -11.48 -36.79 0.50
C GLU A 603 -11.15 -36.21 1.88
N TYR A 604 -11.12 -37.04 2.93
CA TYR A 604 -10.67 -36.58 4.25
C TYR A 604 -9.20 -36.13 4.24
N VAL A 605 -8.31 -36.88 3.58
CA VAL A 605 -6.90 -36.50 3.40
C VAL A 605 -6.79 -35.20 2.59
N ARG A 606 -7.57 -35.04 1.51
CA ARG A 606 -7.61 -33.81 0.70
C ARG A 606 -7.98 -32.60 1.53
N ARG A 607 -9.04 -32.69 2.35
CA ARG A 607 -9.44 -31.58 3.24
C ARG A 607 -8.36 -31.27 4.27
N ILE A 608 -7.82 -32.28 4.96
CA ILE A 608 -6.75 -32.08 5.97
C ILE A 608 -5.50 -31.46 5.34
N MET A 609 -5.11 -31.85 4.12
CA MET A 609 -3.95 -31.28 3.44
C MET A 609 -4.20 -29.84 2.99
N LEU A 610 -5.35 -29.54 2.38
CA LEU A 610 -5.66 -28.21 1.83
C LEU A 610 -6.08 -27.18 2.88
N THR A 611 -6.61 -27.59 4.05
CA THR A 611 -7.02 -26.63 5.10
C THR A 611 -6.30 -26.77 6.44
N GLY A 612 -5.72 -27.93 6.77
CA GLY A 612 -4.99 -28.15 8.03
C GLY A 612 -3.47 -28.04 7.89
N VAL A 613 -2.87 -28.86 7.03
CA VAL A 613 -1.41 -28.89 6.83
C VAL A 613 -0.92 -27.61 6.15
N ALA A 614 -1.73 -27.02 5.28
CA ALA A 614 -1.46 -25.74 4.61
C ALA A 614 -1.07 -24.59 5.57
N VAL A 615 -1.55 -24.59 6.82
CA VAL A 615 -1.23 -23.57 7.85
C VAL A 615 0.27 -23.59 8.23
N PHE A 616 0.92 -24.76 8.16
CA PHE A 616 2.32 -24.93 8.58
C PHE A 616 3.33 -24.71 7.45
N VAL A 617 2.87 -24.38 6.24
CA VAL A 617 3.73 -24.21 5.06
C VAL A 617 3.98 -22.72 4.82
N LEU A 618 5.15 -22.21 5.24
CA LEU A 618 5.62 -20.84 4.96
C LEU A 618 4.54 -19.74 5.20
N PRO A 619 3.97 -19.66 6.42
CA PRO A 619 2.77 -18.88 6.70
C PRO A 619 2.90 -17.41 6.27
N GLY A 620 1.87 -16.89 5.60
CA GLY A 620 1.77 -15.49 5.15
C GLY A 620 2.46 -15.19 3.81
N SER A 621 3.27 -16.10 3.28
CA SER A 621 4.00 -15.91 2.02
C SER A 621 3.18 -16.25 0.77
N SER A 622 3.49 -15.63 -0.37
CA SER A 622 2.95 -16.05 -1.69
C SER A 622 3.35 -17.49 -2.06
N ALA A 623 4.48 -17.98 -1.55
CA ALA A 623 4.92 -19.37 -1.72
C ALA A 623 3.98 -20.38 -1.04
N GLN A 624 3.36 -20.04 0.09
CA GLN A 624 2.31 -20.86 0.72
C GLN A 624 1.15 -21.12 -0.25
N ILE A 625 0.62 -20.05 -0.86
CA ILE A 625 -0.48 -20.13 -1.82
C ILE A 625 -0.09 -21.00 -3.02
N ALA A 626 1.11 -20.81 -3.57
CA ALA A 626 1.62 -21.59 -4.69
C ALA A 626 1.73 -23.10 -4.35
N VAL A 627 2.20 -23.47 -3.16
CA VAL A 627 2.28 -24.87 -2.72
C VAL A 627 0.88 -25.48 -2.54
N VAL A 628 -0.08 -24.75 -1.94
CA VAL A 628 -1.45 -25.24 -1.78
C VAL A 628 -2.17 -25.39 -3.12
N LEU A 629 -1.95 -24.47 -4.06
CA LEU A 629 -2.45 -24.57 -5.44
C LEU A 629 -1.91 -25.82 -6.14
N LEU A 630 -0.60 -26.12 -6.02
CA LEU A 630 0.00 -27.35 -6.55
C LEU A 630 -0.59 -28.61 -5.90
N LEU A 631 -0.83 -28.61 -4.59
CA LEU A 631 -1.52 -29.72 -3.90
C LEU A 631 -2.94 -29.93 -4.42
N ALA A 632 -3.70 -28.86 -4.65
CA ALA A 632 -5.04 -28.93 -5.23
C ALA A 632 -5.03 -29.51 -6.65
N VAL A 633 -4.03 -29.16 -7.47
CA VAL A 633 -3.80 -29.76 -8.81
C VAL A 633 -3.52 -31.26 -8.70
N VAL A 634 -2.68 -31.70 -7.74
CA VAL A 634 -2.42 -33.13 -7.50
C VAL A 634 -3.71 -33.89 -7.16
N PHE A 635 -4.57 -33.33 -6.28
CA PHE A 635 -5.86 -33.96 -5.98
C PHE A 635 -6.82 -33.97 -7.17
N LEU A 636 -6.80 -32.96 -8.04
CA LEU A 636 -7.55 -32.98 -9.30
C LEU A 636 -7.09 -34.14 -10.20
N PHE A 637 -5.78 -34.33 -10.39
CA PHE A 637 -5.24 -35.45 -11.17
C PHE A 637 -5.57 -36.82 -10.57
N ILE A 638 -5.48 -36.97 -9.24
CA ILE A 638 -5.90 -38.19 -8.53
C ILE A 638 -7.39 -38.46 -8.80
N SER A 639 -8.23 -37.43 -8.73
CA SER A 639 -9.68 -37.58 -8.91
C SER A 639 -10.10 -37.95 -10.33
N GLU A 640 -9.42 -37.41 -11.35
CA GLU A 640 -9.70 -37.74 -12.74
C GLU A 640 -9.23 -39.18 -13.05
N SER A 641 -8.01 -39.52 -12.64
CA SER A 641 -7.43 -40.87 -12.77
C SER A 641 -8.29 -41.93 -12.07
N LEU A 642 -8.79 -41.62 -10.87
CA LEU A 642 -9.62 -42.53 -10.08
C LEU A 642 -11.11 -42.44 -10.39
N SER A 643 -11.61 -41.44 -11.14
CA SER A 643 -13.03 -41.23 -11.50
C SER A 643 -14.02 -41.89 -10.51
N PRO A 644 -14.10 -41.41 -9.25
CA PRO A 644 -14.54 -42.24 -8.13
C PRO A 644 -16.07 -42.41 -8.04
N PHE A 645 -16.84 -41.38 -8.41
CA PHE A 645 -18.30 -41.38 -8.31
C PHE A 645 -18.97 -42.33 -9.32
N ALA A 646 -20.07 -42.95 -8.92
CA ALA A 646 -20.85 -43.84 -9.77
C ALA A 646 -21.69 -43.07 -10.81
N LYS A 647 -22.29 -41.93 -10.42
CA LYS A 647 -23.10 -41.08 -11.31
C LYS A 647 -22.21 -40.13 -12.12
N LYS A 648 -22.49 -39.99 -13.42
CA LYS A 648 -21.77 -39.04 -14.30
C LYS A 648 -21.98 -37.58 -13.90
N ILE A 649 -23.17 -37.24 -13.39
CA ILE A 649 -23.51 -35.88 -12.92
C ILE A 649 -22.68 -35.52 -11.68
N ASP A 650 -22.66 -36.39 -10.67
CA ASP A 650 -21.85 -36.21 -9.45
C ASP A 650 -20.35 -36.07 -9.79
N MET A 651 -19.82 -36.88 -10.73
CA MET A 651 -18.45 -36.74 -11.21
C MET A 651 -18.17 -35.40 -11.91
N ALA A 652 -19.11 -34.92 -12.74
CA ALA A 652 -18.98 -33.65 -13.44
C ALA A 652 -19.04 -32.45 -12.48
N LEU A 653 -19.97 -32.48 -11.51
CA LEU A 653 -20.08 -31.46 -10.46
C LEU A 653 -18.84 -31.43 -9.56
N TYR A 654 -18.31 -32.60 -9.20
CA TYR A 654 -17.07 -32.68 -8.42
C TYR A 654 -15.86 -32.12 -9.19
N ARG A 655 -15.75 -32.40 -10.51
CA ARG A 655 -14.72 -31.79 -11.36
C ARG A 655 -14.87 -30.26 -11.42
N TRP A 656 -16.10 -29.76 -11.55
CA TRP A 656 -16.39 -28.33 -11.50
C TRP A 656 -15.98 -27.71 -10.17
N GLY A 657 -16.35 -28.32 -9.04
CA GLY A 657 -15.98 -27.86 -7.70
C GLY A 657 -14.46 -27.77 -7.48
N ASN A 658 -13.69 -28.76 -7.97
CA ASN A 658 -12.22 -28.66 -7.94
C ASN A 658 -11.69 -27.53 -8.84
N GLY A 659 -12.32 -27.28 -9.99
CA GLY A 659 -12.01 -26.12 -10.84
C GLY A 659 -12.26 -24.79 -10.14
N VAL A 660 -13.36 -24.66 -9.39
CA VAL A 660 -13.67 -23.47 -8.59
C VAL A 660 -12.64 -23.29 -7.47
N ILE A 661 -12.25 -24.35 -6.74
CA ILE A 661 -11.19 -24.29 -5.73
C ILE A 661 -9.88 -23.75 -6.33
N LEU A 662 -9.46 -24.30 -7.48
CA LEU A 662 -8.23 -23.87 -8.17
C LEU A 662 -8.31 -22.41 -8.64
N ALA A 663 -9.45 -21.98 -9.19
CA ALA A 663 -9.65 -20.60 -9.63
C ALA A 663 -9.61 -19.61 -8.43
N SER A 664 -10.24 -19.96 -7.30
CA SER A 664 -10.17 -19.16 -6.07
C SER A 664 -8.72 -19.05 -5.55
N MET A 665 -7.98 -20.16 -5.50
CA MET A 665 -6.57 -20.18 -5.08
C MET A 665 -5.63 -19.46 -6.06
N TYR A 666 -5.98 -19.40 -7.34
CA TYR A 666 -5.21 -18.65 -8.35
C TYR A 666 -5.43 -17.14 -8.22
N VAL A 667 -6.67 -16.68 -8.04
CA VAL A 667 -6.98 -15.26 -7.78
C VAL A 667 -6.31 -14.79 -6.49
N ALA A 668 -6.30 -15.63 -5.45
CA ALA A 668 -5.54 -15.38 -4.21
C ALA A 668 -4.03 -15.14 -4.46
N LEU A 669 -3.42 -15.92 -5.36
CA LEU A 669 -2.00 -15.76 -5.69
C LEU A 669 -1.74 -14.44 -6.41
N LEU A 670 -2.61 -14.07 -7.38
CA LEU A 670 -2.49 -12.79 -8.10
C LEU A 670 -2.58 -11.59 -7.14
N LEU A 671 -3.52 -11.62 -6.20
CA LEU A 671 -3.66 -10.59 -5.16
C LEU A 671 -2.42 -10.49 -4.26
N LYS A 672 -1.82 -11.62 -3.86
CA LYS A 672 -0.67 -11.63 -2.95
C LYS A 672 0.67 -11.29 -3.61
N VAL A 673 0.79 -11.41 -4.93
CA VAL A 673 2.04 -11.13 -5.68
C VAL A 673 2.05 -9.70 -6.26
N ASN A 674 1.00 -8.91 -6.03
CA ASN A 674 0.86 -7.51 -6.44
C ASN A 674 1.25 -7.23 -7.91
N VAL A 675 0.78 -8.09 -8.82
CA VAL A 675 1.07 -7.99 -10.27
C VAL A 675 0.21 -6.90 -10.95
N SER A 676 -0.71 -6.28 -10.21
CA SER A 676 -1.70 -5.34 -10.73
C SER A 676 -1.26 -3.88 -10.66
N GLU A 677 -0.45 -3.46 -11.64
CA GLU A 677 -0.61 -2.11 -12.22
C GLU A 677 -1.84 -2.05 -13.16
N GLU A 678 -2.48 -3.19 -13.46
CA GLU A 678 -3.73 -3.28 -14.20
C GLU A 678 -4.94 -2.83 -13.38
N GLY A 679 -5.82 -2.02 -13.99
CA GLY A 679 -6.93 -1.35 -13.31
C GLY A 679 -8.03 -2.27 -12.76
N SER A 680 -8.77 -1.74 -11.78
CA SER A 680 -9.83 -2.43 -11.00
C SER A 680 -10.95 -3.11 -11.81
N GLU A 681 -11.13 -2.76 -13.09
CA GLU A 681 -12.08 -3.42 -13.99
C GLU A 681 -11.73 -4.89 -14.28
N THR A 682 -10.45 -5.27 -14.33
CA THR A 682 -10.06 -6.67 -14.60
C THR A 682 -10.31 -7.57 -13.38
N LEU A 683 -9.98 -7.10 -12.18
CA LEU A 683 -10.17 -7.84 -10.93
C LEU A 683 -11.65 -8.12 -10.63
N SER A 684 -12.51 -7.11 -10.80
CA SER A 684 -13.97 -7.27 -10.60
C SER A 684 -14.60 -8.28 -11.57
N ALA A 685 -14.10 -8.37 -12.81
CA ALA A 685 -14.55 -9.41 -13.76
C ALA A 685 -14.24 -10.84 -13.27
N PHE A 686 -13.06 -11.09 -12.69
CA PHE A 686 -12.73 -12.40 -12.11
C PHE A 686 -13.64 -12.77 -10.93
N VAL A 687 -13.96 -11.80 -10.07
CA VAL A 687 -14.88 -11.98 -8.93
C VAL A 687 -16.28 -12.41 -9.41
N VAL A 688 -16.85 -11.70 -10.40
CA VAL A 688 -18.18 -12.05 -10.95
C VAL A 688 -18.18 -13.47 -11.52
N VAL A 689 -17.13 -13.89 -12.23
CA VAL A 689 -17.00 -15.26 -12.76
C VAL A 689 -16.96 -16.30 -11.63
N LEU A 690 -16.23 -16.04 -10.54
CA LEU A 690 -16.17 -16.94 -9.38
C LEU A 690 -17.52 -17.09 -8.65
N ILE A 691 -18.29 -16.01 -8.52
CA ILE A 691 -19.64 -16.03 -7.94
C ILE A 691 -20.57 -16.88 -8.81
N LEU A 692 -20.61 -16.60 -10.12
CA LEU A 692 -21.43 -17.36 -11.08
C LEU A 692 -21.08 -18.85 -11.10
N ALA A 693 -19.78 -19.19 -11.02
CA ALA A 693 -19.32 -20.57 -10.97
C ALA A 693 -19.75 -21.31 -9.68
N ASN A 694 -19.83 -20.60 -8.55
CA ASN A 694 -20.38 -21.17 -7.31
C ASN A 694 -21.90 -21.33 -7.37
N VAL A 695 -22.63 -20.33 -7.90
CA VAL A 695 -24.09 -20.40 -8.10
C VAL A 695 -24.48 -21.57 -9.02
N PHE A 696 -23.70 -21.87 -10.06
CA PHE A 696 -23.92 -23.03 -10.94
C PHE A 696 -23.92 -24.38 -10.20
N MET A 697 -23.10 -24.53 -9.16
CA MET A 697 -23.10 -25.75 -8.33
C MET A 697 -24.45 -25.91 -7.58
N VAL A 698 -24.99 -24.82 -7.06
CA VAL A 698 -26.30 -24.80 -6.38
C VAL A 698 -27.44 -25.12 -7.34
N ILE A 699 -27.43 -24.50 -8.54
CA ILE A 699 -28.42 -24.77 -9.59
C ILE A 699 -28.43 -26.26 -9.96
N THR A 700 -27.25 -26.88 -10.07
CA THR A 700 -27.14 -28.32 -10.36
C THR A 700 -27.82 -29.19 -9.29
N VAL A 701 -27.60 -28.89 -8.00
CA VAL A 701 -28.28 -29.56 -6.88
C VAL A 701 -29.80 -29.36 -6.93
N VAL A 702 -30.28 -28.14 -7.19
CA VAL A 702 -31.70 -27.81 -7.26
C VAL A 702 -32.40 -28.53 -8.42
N VAL A 703 -31.79 -28.52 -9.61
CA VAL A 703 -32.31 -29.22 -10.81
C VAL A 703 -32.38 -30.73 -10.55
N GLN A 704 -31.33 -31.32 -9.99
CA GLN A 704 -31.31 -32.75 -9.68
C GLN A 704 -32.36 -33.14 -8.62
N SER A 705 -32.54 -32.31 -7.59
CA SER A 705 -33.61 -32.49 -6.59
C SER A 705 -35.00 -32.44 -7.24
N PHE A 706 -35.23 -31.48 -8.14
CA PHE A 706 -36.50 -31.35 -8.87
C PHE A 706 -36.77 -32.56 -9.77
N LEU A 707 -35.76 -33.08 -10.48
CA LEU A 707 -35.88 -34.27 -11.32
C LEU A 707 -36.23 -35.51 -10.48
N LEU A 708 -35.55 -35.73 -9.35
CA LEU A 708 -35.84 -36.84 -8.43
C LEU A 708 -37.26 -36.75 -7.85
N VAL A 709 -37.72 -35.56 -7.46
CA VAL A 709 -39.11 -35.34 -7.00
C VAL A 709 -40.12 -35.61 -8.13
N ARG A 710 -39.80 -35.30 -9.39
CA ARG A 710 -40.65 -35.58 -10.54
C ARG A 710 -40.75 -37.08 -10.82
N GLU A 711 -39.63 -37.80 -10.79
CA GLU A 711 -39.58 -39.25 -10.95
C GLU A 711 -40.35 -39.96 -9.84
N TRP A 712 -40.13 -39.57 -8.57
CA TRP A 712 -40.85 -40.11 -7.41
C TRP A 712 -42.37 -39.83 -7.46
N ARG A 713 -42.80 -38.68 -7.99
CA ARG A 713 -44.22 -38.41 -8.26
C ARG A 713 -44.79 -39.29 -9.38
N SER A 714 -43.99 -39.64 -10.40
CA SER A 714 -44.47 -40.50 -11.49
C SER A 714 -44.62 -41.97 -11.05
N SER A 715 -43.69 -42.51 -10.26
CA SER A 715 -43.77 -43.89 -9.74
C SER A 715 -44.92 -44.07 -8.75
N THR A 716 -45.15 -43.10 -7.87
CA THR A 716 -46.27 -43.13 -6.90
C THR A 716 -47.66 -42.92 -7.52
N VAL A 717 -47.74 -42.54 -8.80
CA VAL A 717 -48.99 -42.55 -9.60
C VAL A 717 -49.20 -43.90 -10.27
N SER A 718 -48.13 -44.55 -10.76
CA SER A 718 -48.20 -45.88 -11.39
C SER A 718 -48.70 -46.98 -10.45
N GLU A 719 -48.48 -46.88 -9.13
CA GLU A 719 -48.98 -47.85 -8.15
C GLU A 719 -50.48 -47.71 -7.79
N ARG A 720 -51.21 -46.76 -8.41
CA ARG A 720 -52.62 -46.47 -8.05
C ARG A 720 -53.68 -47.01 -9.01
N GLU A 721 -53.30 -47.61 -10.13
CA GLU A 721 -54.28 -48.27 -11.01
C GLU A 721 -54.70 -49.63 -10.44
N PRO A 722 -56.01 -49.91 -10.26
CA PRO A 722 -56.48 -51.18 -9.78
C PRO A 722 -56.44 -52.24 -10.89
N VAL A 723 -55.83 -53.39 -10.60
CA VAL A 723 -55.88 -54.57 -11.48
C VAL A 723 -57.32 -55.08 -11.59
N ASP A 724 -57.90 -55.05 -12.79
CA ASP A 724 -59.24 -55.61 -13.07
C ASP A 724 -59.21 -57.16 -13.04
N PRO A 725 -59.94 -57.83 -12.13
CA PRO A 725 -59.92 -59.28 -12.00
C PRO A 725 -60.84 -60.00 -13.02
N ARG A 726 -60.92 -59.56 -14.29
CA ARG A 726 -61.86 -60.13 -15.29
C ARG A 726 -61.37 -60.26 -16.76
N SER A 727 -60.18 -60.82 -16.99
CA SER A 727 -59.91 -61.51 -18.28
C SER A 727 -58.88 -62.66 -18.18
N LYS A 728 -59.37 -63.84 -17.80
CA LYS A 728 -58.70 -65.11 -18.15
C LYS A 728 -59.25 -65.63 -19.48
N SER A 729 -58.43 -65.65 -20.53
CA SER A 729 -58.39 -66.74 -21.54
C SER A 729 -57.44 -66.42 -22.69
N SER A 730 -56.64 -67.41 -23.12
CA SER A 730 -56.08 -67.62 -24.48
C SER A 730 -55.43 -66.42 -25.23
N GLY A 731 -54.19 -66.47 -25.72
CA GLY A 731 -53.30 -67.62 -26.00
C GLY A 731 -53.13 -67.84 -27.51
N TRP A 732 -51.86 -67.99 -27.93
CA TRP A 732 -51.33 -68.37 -29.25
C TRP A 732 -51.07 -67.27 -30.32
N LEU A 733 -49.80 -67.29 -30.76
CA LEU A 733 -49.24 -67.22 -32.13
C LEU A 733 -49.26 -65.92 -32.99
N GLU A 734 -48.03 -65.62 -33.44
CA GLU A 734 -47.58 -65.28 -34.81
C GLU A 734 -48.03 -63.98 -35.51
N ASP A 735 -47.01 -63.15 -35.75
CA ASP A 735 -46.55 -62.59 -37.05
C ASP A 735 -47.38 -61.59 -37.90
N ALA A 736 -46.59 -60.63 -38.43
CA ALA A 736 -46.65 -59.99 -39.75
C ALA A 736 -47.52 -58.73 -40.04
N GLU A 737 -46.80 -57.74 -40.59
CA GLU A 737 -47.09 -56.88 -41.76
C GLU A 737 -48.09 -55.69 -41.75
N GLU A 738 -47.49 -54.54 -42.12
CA GLU A 738 -47.88 -53.49 -43.10
C GLU A 738 -49.32 -52.95 -43.28
N GLY A 739 -49.38 -51.61 -43.38
CA GLY A 739 -50.35 -50.83 -44.20
C GLY A 739 -51.79 -50.71 -43.67
N GLY A 740 -52.52 -49.60 -43.86
CA GLY A 740 -52.19 -48.30 -44.49
C GLY A 740 -53.47 -47.63 -44.99
N GLU A 741 -53.68 -46.34 -44.65
CA GLU A 741 -54.61 -45.37 -45.31
C GLU A 741 -56.13 -45.74 -45.31
N GLU A 742 -57.11 -44.84 -45.52
CA GLU A 742 -57.12 -43.43 -45.95
C GLU A 742 -58.41 -42.69 -45.48
N ALA A 743 -58.37 -41.34 -45.51
CA ALA A 743 -59.47 -40.37 -45.75
C ALA A 743 -60.78 -40.37 -44.90
N GLY A 744 -61.43 -39.22 -44.64
CA GLY A 744 -61.08 -37.83 -44.97
C GLY A 744 -62.26 -36.84 -44.75
N THR A 745 -61.96 -35.52 -44.76
CA THR A 745 -62.86 -34.34 -45.01
C THR A 745 -64.21 -34.27 -44.27
N GLY A 746 -64.54 -33.27 -43.45
CA GLY A 746 -64.50 -31.79 -43.62
C GLY A 746 -65.93 -31.27 -43.34
N GLY A 747 -66.26 -30.02 -42.97
CA GLY A 747 -65.55 -28.80 -42.58
C GLY A 747 -66.60 -27.67 -42.47
N GLU A 748 -66.35 -26.56 -41.75
CA GLU A 748 -66.96 -25.21 -41.98
C GLU A 748 -66.39 -24.16 -41.00
N TRP A 749 -66.59 -22.86 -41.30
CA TRP A 749 -65.86 -21.72 -40.75
C TRP A 749 -66.77 -20.59 -40.23
N GLU A 750 -66.28 -19.84 -39.22
CA GLU A 750 -66.41 -18.38 -38.92
C GLU A 750 -66.26 -18.14 -37.40
N GLY A 751 -65.56 -17.13 -36.87
CA GLY A 751 -64.70 -16.08 -37.44
C GLY A 751 -64.10 -15.18 -36.33
N GLY A 752 -63.07 -14.36 -36.61
CA GLY A 752 -62.53 -13.38 -35.64
C GLY A 752 -61.04 -13.00 -35.74
N CYS A 753 -60.74 -12.00 -36.58
CA CYS A 753 -59.67 -10.96 -36.56
C CYS A 753 -58.81 -10.78 -35.27
N PHE A 754 -57.53 -10.35 -35.27
CA PHE A 754 -56.54 -9.83 -36.27
C PHE A 754 -55.16 -9.69 -35.53
N GLN A 755 -53.96 -9.36 -36.08
CA GLN A 755 -53.40 -9.12 -37.43
C GLN A 755 -51.85 -9.22 -37.39
N SER A 756 -51.18 -9.57 -38.51
CA SER A 756 -49.83 -9.10 -38.95
C SER A 756 -48.54 -9.53 -38.15
N ILE A 757 -47.38 -9.89 -38.75
CA ILE A 757 -46.99 -10.13 -40.17
C ILE A 757 -45.58 -10.81 -40.23
N LEU A 758 -45.34 -11.70 -41.22
CA LEU A 758 -44.03 -12.21 -41.78
C LEU A 758 -42.99 -12.88 -40.81
N SER A 759 -42.14 -13.84 -41.22
CA SER A 759 -42.10 -14.76 -42.38
C SER A 759 -41.00 -15.84 -42.27
N SER A 760 -41.27 -17.06 -42.77
CA SER A 760 -40.37 -17.96 -43.56
C SER A 760 -38.96 -18.38 -43.06
N LYS A 761 -38.38 -19.57 -43.34
CA LYS A 761 -38.82 -20.83 -43.98
C LYS A 761 -37.70 -21.91 -43.88
N GLN A 762 -38.08 -23.19 -44.02
CA GLN A 762 -37.36 -24.32 -44.69
C GLN A 762 -35.98 -24.81 -44.20
N ASP A 763 -35.97 -25.99 -43.58
CA ASP A 763 -35.64 -27.31 -44.18
C ASP A 763 -34.36 -27.56 -45.03
N ALA A 764 -33.64 -28.60 -44.55
CA ALA A 764 -33.22 -29.83 -45.26
C ALA A 764 -31.87 -29.96 -46.00
N ALA A 765 -31.25 -31.11 -45.68
CA ALA A 765 -30.38 -31.97 -46.49
C ALA A 765 -29.01 -31.45 -46.97
N GLY A 766 -28.05 -32.37 -47.07
CA GLY A 766 -26.73 -32.10 -47.66
C GLY A 766 -26.25 -33.28 -48.51
N GLN A 767 -25.24 -33.03 -49.35
CA GLN A 767 -24.27 -34.03 -49.80
C GLN A 767 -23.03 -33.36 -50.42
N ASN A 768 -21.91 -34.09 -50.34
CA ASN A 768 -20.57 -33.85 -50.91
C ASN A 768 -20.44 -32.94 -52.15
N VAL A 769 -19.30 -32.23 -52.27
CA VAL A 769 -18.19 -32.60 -53.19
C VAL A 769 -16.96 -31.67 -53.04
N SER A 770 -15.77 -32.32 -52.97
CA SER A 770 -14.39 -31.88 -53.24
C SER A 770 -13.89 -30.43 -53.05
N ALA A 771 -12.84 -30.34 -52.23
CA ALA A 771 -11.50 -29.84 -52.57
C ALA A 771 -11.17 -28.33 -52.72
N SER A 772 -10.14 -27.98 -51.93
CA SER A 772 -8.91 -27.26 -52.31
C SER A 772 -8.66 -25.88 -51.68
N ASN A 773 -7.41 -25.75 -51.20
CA ASN A 773 -6.59 -24.54 -51.05
C ASN A 773 -6.87 -23.55 -49.91
N GLY A 774 -5.80 -23.28 -49.14
CA GLY A 774 -5.45 -21.91 -48.79
C GLY A 774 -5.59 -21.50 -47.32
N VAL A 775 -4.71 -21.99 -46.45
CA VAL A 775 -4.35 -21.30 -45.19
C VAL A 775 -2.97 -20.69 -45.39
N PRO A 776 -2.80 -19.38 -45.16
CA PRO A 776 -2.05 -18.96 -43.97
C PRO A 776 -2.54 -17.68 -43.26
N SER A 777 -2.56 -17.78 -41.93
CA SER A 777 -2.02 -16.79 -40.96
C SER A 777 -2.70 -15.44 -40.65
N ALA A 778 -2.62 -15.14 -39.34
CA ALA A 778 -2.41 -13.82 -38.71
C ALA A 778 -3.58 -12.84 -38.47
N LEU A 779 -4.14 -12.92 -37.25
CA LEU A 779 -4.38 -11.81 -36.30
C LEU A 779 -3.83 -12.32 -34.94
N LEU A 780 -3.17 -11.58 -34.04
CA LEU A 780 -2.96 -10.13 -33.91
C LEU A 780 -4.25 -9.31 -33.81
N LEU A 781 -4.91 -9.42 -32.66
CA LEU A 781 -5.08 -8.32 -31.69
C LEU A 781 -5.19 -8.91 -30.29
#